data_AF-A0A535R6N8-F1
#
_entry.id   AF-A0A535R6N8-F1
#
_cell.length_a   1.000
_cell.length_b   1.000
_cell.length_c   1.000
_cell.angle_alpha   90.00
_cell.angle_beta   90.00
_cell.angle_gamma   90.00
#
_symmetry.space_group_name_H-M   'P 1'
#
loop_
_entity.id
_entity.type
_entity.pdbx_description
1 polymer ?
#
loop_
_entity_poly.entity_id
_entity_poly.type
_entity_poly.pdbx_seq_one_letter_code
_entity_poly.pdbx_strand_id
1 'polypeptide(L)'
;MALSAALLVDAGGAAQTSLKAITAGAADAITFSTPTLADADHANGEPDIGIDPQGRVFSSGPTGTGTQRSMWYGSRDGGHTFSQISAGTPPSVVSGTLQPPGGGDTEIKFDRAGKQYFADLYALACDRTATTTDGGATVMGSVAGGCEGSGPGSDRQWISIFDPPKGKSQSAYTGQLPLVYLDYNDLGVTSSYPNGGSQWNKSTDGLNYSQAISGQPAGTALANWAPFGPDGYPAIDQVTGHVFEAAGFPNGDGTWSMLLNIGTPDSSGNLTFLDNPSTTAAQLPTQLIHVADGLPASPDTLFSVLSMDSARNLHLVWVVGADPKTQPASQRQTWVSAASAASGWKSWTKPVQVSSAPSMVSVFPWLRAGGPGRADAVWYGSNLAQDPSTDFGQAWDVFMAQVVYPVDSTGAITGAAPSVTQVKVTPHPMHYHSICLAGTGCIQTQGNRNLADFFEVTIDKTGAAEIVYDDTSNGLVQPTFTPANQQLVDHAGAPIVTIARQASGPGLFGGGVSGAGNAPRTGLTDNTGDARYPLISGPNVPGLDLVNTSLSLAGGILTVRTQVADLSKPGPTLASVPGALNLQYVTRWQLGDTIYYAAMETTASGVPIYYAGAAKSVDLCSVSACSPHVITYPEPGTGGSSETGSVSCPVSPSASNPCTLTVQVKAADAGSPTNSSLLEEVGAYSFASQVLSGAITNPQAEADNVPLEIDGICCYNTRPPTSAPLPIHPADGQGTARNQSGQNATFSSDEDRAEDGQGPAEQFSGGGHNFAATSFDAVGFDDVAGTMTVTGSGTDNGLPVAYTIVELQGGALVGTYSLVLSDGYSFAGTLVSGSIQLS
;
A
#
# COMPACT_ATOMS: atom_id res chain seq x y z
N MET A 1 42.78 21.58 65.69
CA MET A 1 42.59 22.95 66.25
C MET A 1 41.25 23.44 65.73
N ALA A 2 40.22 23.45 66.58
CA ALA A 2 39.61 24.68 67.09
C ALA A 2 39.08 25.57 65.95
N LEU A 3 37.79 25.44 65.64
CA LEU A 3 36.74 26.42 65.94
C LEU A 3 36.96 27.77 65.26
N SER A 4 36.04 28.16 64.38
CA SER A 4 35.57 29.54 64.36
C SER A 4 34.19 29.65 63.71
N ALA A 5 33.36 30.40 64.42
CA ALA A 5 31.95 30.61 64.22
C ALA A 5 31.66 31.62 63.11
N ALA A 6 30.41 31.58 62.67
CA ALA A 6 29.79 32.43 61.67
C ALA A 6 29.90 33.94 61.97
N LEU A 7 30.06 34.72 60.90
CA LEU A 7 29.52 36.07 60.81
C LEU A 7 28.52 36.09 59.64
N LEU A 8 27.25 36.30 59.98
CA LEU A 8 26.20 36.72 59.06
C LEU A 8 26.33 38.23 58.85
N VAL A 9 26.44 38.66 57.59
CA VAL A 9 25.93 39.96 57.12
C VAL A 9 25.19 39.71 55.82
N ASP A 10 24.03 40.34 55.75
CA ASP A 10 22.88 40.06 54.91
C ASP A 10 22.89 40.83 53.57
N ALA A 11 22.00 40.39 52.68
CA ALA A 11 21.34 41.09 51.58
C ALA A 11 22.01 41.14 50.19
N GLY A 12 21.34 40.46 49.24
CA GLY A 12 21.33 40.85 47.82
C GLY A 12 21.26 39.68 46.83
N GLY A 13 20.11 39.02 46.74
CA GLY A 13 19.89 37.88 45.84
C GLY A 13 19.97 38.24 44.34
N ALA A 14 20.87 37.56 43.64
CA ALA A 14 20.69 37.18 42.25
C ALA A 14 20.79 35.65 42.20
N ALA A 15 19.65 34.99 41.99
CA ALA A 15 19.61 33.54 41.84
C ALA A 15 20.34 33.17 40.54
N GLN A 16 21.58 32.70 40.67
CA GLN A 16 22.22 31.88 39.65
C GLN A 16 21.40 30.59 39.55
N THR A 17 20.52 30.51 38.55
CA THR A 17 19.98 29.22 38.13
C THR A 17 21.13 28.43 37.53
N SER A 18 21.60 27.46 38.31
CA SER A 18 22.50 26.41 37.84
C SER A 18 21.90 25.80 36.57
N LEU A 19 22.60 25.92 35.44
CA LEU A 19 22.39 25.08 34.27
C LEU A 19 22.48 23.63 34.75
N LYS A 20 21.32 22.98 34.96
CA LYS A 20 21.27 21.53 35.03
C LYS A 20 21.71 21.05 33.65
N ALA A 21 22.91 20.46 33.61
CA ALA A 21 23.28 19.59 32.51
C ALA A 21 22.17 18.53 32.42
N ILE A 22 21.33 18.66 31.39
CA ILE A 22 20.44 17.59 30.98
C ILE A 22 21.40 16.55 30.43
N THR A 23 21.66 15.50 31.21
CA THR A 23 22.21 14.27 30.66
C THR A 23 21.28 13.87 29.53
N ALA A 24 21.73 13.99 28.28
CA ALA A 24 21.07 13.38 27.15
C ALA A 24 20.92 11.90 27.49
N GLY A 25 19.71 11.46 27.79
CA GLY A 25 19.41 10.03 27.71
C GLY A 25 19.81 9.58 26.31
N ALA A 26 20.37 8.37 26.20
CA ALA A 26 20.56 7.77 24.89
C ALA A 26 19.23 7.92 24.14
N ALA A 27 19.22 8.63 23.01
CA ALA A 27 18.02 8.72 22.20
C ALA A 27 17.60 7.28 21.86
N ASP A 28 16.34 6.95 22.05
CA ASP A 28 15.81 5.65 21.67
C ASP A 28 16.17 5.37 20.20
N ALA A 29 16.45 4.12 19.86
CA ALA A 29 16.80 3.75 18.51
C ALA A 29 15.63 4.05 17.55
N ILE A 30 15.94 4.38 16.29
CA ILE A 30 14.90 4.46 15.26
C ILE A 30 14.38 3.04 14.99
N THR A 31 13.07 2.83 15.15
CA THR A 31 12.39 1.56 14.86
C THR A 31 11.12 1.83 14.05
N PHE A 32 10.57 0.81 13.39
CA PHE A 32 9.36 0.90 12.58
C PHE A 32 8.22 0.03 13.12
N SER A 33 6.99 0.39 12.74
CA SER A 33 5.78 -0.37 13.02
C SER A 33 5.74 -1.68 12.24
N THR A 34 4.78 -2.55 12.55
CA THR A 34 4.33 -3.52 11.54
C THR A 34 3.88 -2.73 10.32
N PRO A 35 4.30 -3.09 9.10
CA PRO A 35 3.83 -2.40 7.91
C PRO A 35 2.32 -2.57 7.71
N THR A 36 1.66 -1.55 7.17
CA THR A 36 0.26 -1.56 6.76
C THR A 36 0.16 -1.71 5.24
N LEU A 37 -0.98 -2.22 4.74
CA LEU A 37 -1.22 -2.44 3.32
C LEU A 37 -2.22 -1.40 2.81
N ALA A 38 -1.98 -0.84 1.62
CA ALA A 38 -2.89 0.13 1.02
C ALA A 38 -4.10 -0.51 0.34
N ASP A 39 -3.98 -1.76 -0.14
CA ASP A 39 -5.06 -2.53 -0.77
C ASP A 39 -4.72 -4.02 -0.65
N ALA A 40 -5.71 -4.84 -0.31
CA ALA A 40 -5.51 -6.28 -0.15
C ALA A 40 -5.63 -7.07 -1.46
N ASP A 41 -6.16 -6.47 -2.53
CA ASP A 41 -6.46 -7.12 -3.81
C ASP A 41 -5.64 -6.57 -4.97
N HIS A 42 -5.40 -5.25 -5.00
CA HIS A 42 -4.70 -4.60 -6.10
C HIS A 42 -3.21 -4.50 -5.82
N ALA A 43 -2.41 -4.96 -6.78
CA ALA A 43 -0.97 -4.76 -6.78
C ALA A 43 -0.59 -3.70 -7.82
N ASN A 44 0.33 -2.81 -7.46
CA ASN A 44 0.89 -1.79 -8.33
C ASN A 44 2.33 -1.50 -7.87
N GLY A 45 3.12 -0.87 -8.73
CA GLY A 45 4.50 -0.49 -8.42
C GLY A 45 4.62 1.03 -8.36
N GLU A 46 5.83 1.56 -8.15
CA GLU A 46 6.07 3.02 -8.05
C GLU A 46 5.15 3.74 -7.03
N PRO A 47 5.05 3.26 -5.78
CA PRO A 47 4.07 3.81 -4.87
C PRO A 47 4.48 5.19 -4.35
N ASP A 48 3.51 6.09 -4.33
CA ASP A 48 3.59 7.43 -3.74
C ASP A 48 2.82 7.48 -2.39
N ILE A 49 3.22 8.39 -1.51
CA ILE A 49 2.59 8.63 -0.21
C ILE A 49 2.52 10.12 0.15
N GLY A 50 1.33 10.52 0.60
CA GLY A 50 1.01 11.88 1.00
C GLY A 50 0.27 11.95 2.33
N ILE A 51 0.62 12.92 3.18
CA ILE A 51 -0.14 13.23 4.39
C ILE A 51 -0.62 14.68 4.30
N ASP A 52 -1.94 14.85 4.35
CA ASP A 52 -2.54 16.18 4.25
C ASP A 52 -2.40 16.97 5.57
N PRO A 53 -2.69 18.29 5.57
CA PRO A 53 -2.62 19.10 6.78
C PRO A 53 -3.58 18.67 7.91
N GLN A 54 -4.57 17.81 7.64
CA GLN A 54 -5.47 17.23 8.64
C GLN A 54 -4.91 15.93 9.24
N GLY A 55 -3.85 15.36 8.66
CA GLY A 55 -3.24 14.11 9.07
C GLY A 55 -3.87 12.86 8.45
N ARG A 56 -4.63 13.01 7.36
CA ARG A 56 -5.11 11.86 6.57
C ARG A 56 -3.98 11.40 5.67
N VAL A 57 -3.82 10.08 5.55
CA VAL A 57 -2.78 9.43 4.74
C VAL A 57 -3.38 9.03 3.40
N PHE A 58 -2.63 9.25 2.33
CA PHE A 58 -2.99 8.90 0.96
C PHE A 58 -1.83 8.16 0.33
N SER A 59 -2.14 7.25 -0.58
CA SER A 59 -1.13 6.56 -1.39
C SER A 59 -1.67 6.34 -2.80
N SER A 60 -0.79 6.14 -3.76
CA SER A 60 -1.14 5.77 -5.12
C SER A 60 -0.04 4.91 -5.72
N GLY A 61 -0.34 4.29 -6.85
CA GLY A 61 0.68 3.67 -7.69
C GLY A 61 0.10 3.18 -9.02
N PRO A 62 0.89 3.17 -10.09
CA PRO A 62 0.46 2.70 -11.40
C PRO A 62 0.23 1.18 -11.47
N THR A 63 -0.92 0.76 -12.00
CA THR A 63 -1.15 -0.64 -12.43
C THR A 63 -0.54 -0.93 -13.81
N GLY A 64 -0.02 0.12 -14.45
CA GLY A 64 0.76 0.06 -15.67
C GLY A 64 0.10 0.73 -16.89
N THR A 65 0.97 1.20 -17.79
CA THR A 65 0.58 1.83 -19.06
C THR A 65 -0.23 0.92 -19.99
N GLY A 66 -0.19 -0.41 -19.81
CA GLY A 66 -1.04 -1.35 -20.55
C GLY A 66 -2.54 -1.18 -20.26
N THR A 67 -2.91 -1.04 -18.99
CA THR A 67 -4.30 -0.78 -18.54
C THR A 67 -4.72 0.67 -18.65
N GLN A 68 -3.75 1.58 -18.78
CA GLN A 68 -3.99 3.01 -18.70
C GLN A 68 -4.65 3.40 -17.36
N ARG A 69 -4.23 2.76 -16.25
CA ARG A 69 -4.84 2.90 -14.93
C ARG A 69 -3.76 3.01 -13.86
N SER A 70 -4.09 3.79 -12.84
CA SER A 70 -3.35 3.88 -11.58
C SER A 70 -4.33 3.78 -10.42
N MET A 71 -3.88 3.30 -9.28
CA MET A 71 -4.67 3.27 -8.06
C MET A 71 -4.43 4.52 -7.24
N TRP A 72 -5.46 4.99 -6.54
CA TRP A 72 -5.37 6.10 -5.60
C TRP A 72 -6.17 5.71 -4.36
N TYR A 73 -5.57 5.87 -3.19
CA TYR A 73 -6.05 5.40 -1.92
C TYR A 73 -6.13 6.54 -0.91
N GLY A 74 -7.17 6.54 -0.07
CA GLY A 74 -7.33 7.49 1.03
C GLY A 74 -7.66 6.78 2.33
N SER A 75 -6.87 7.04 3.37
CA SER A 75 -7.09 6.57 4.72
C SER A 75 -7.83 7.61 5.57
N ARG A 76 -8.67 7.11 6.48
CA ARG A 76 -9.47 7.92 7.43
C ARG A 76 -9.10 7.66 8.89
N ASP A 77 -8.21 6.72 9.13
CA ASP A 77 -7.82 6.22 10.46
C ASP A 77 -6.33 6.39 10.76
N GLY A 78 -5.59 7.12 9.91
CA GLY A 78 -4.18 7.44 10.14
C GLY A 78 -3.22 6.45 9.48
N GLY A 79 -3.61 5.88 8.35
CA GLY A 79 -2.81 4.95 7.54
C GLY A 79 -2.95 3.49 7.95
N HIS A 80 -4.00 3.14 8.71
CA HIS A 80 -4.27 1.76 9.10
C HIS A 80 -5.07 1.02 8.04
N THR A 81 -6.10 1.66 7.49
CA THR A 81 -6.91 1.14 6.38
C THR A 81 -7.10 2.21 5.31
N PHE A 82 -7.42 1.76 4.10
CA PHE A 82 -7.50 2.62 2.93
C PHE A 82 -8.72 2.28 2.11
N SER A 83 -9.33 3.30 1.53
CA SER A 83 -10.38 3.12 0.52
C SER A 83 -9.92 3.66 -0.82
N GLN A 84 -10.33 2.99 -1.89
CA GLN A 84 -10.07 3.44 -3.25
C GLN A 84 -10.76 4.78 -3.55
N ILE A 85 -10.01 5.65 -4.22
CA ILE A 85 -10.44 6.94 -4.77
C ILE A 85 -10.51 6.80 -6.29
N SER A 86 -11.60 7.28 -6.88
CA SER A 86 -11.77 7.27 -8.34
C SER A 86 -12.13 8.67 -8.84
N ALA A 87 -11.57 9.05 -9.99
CA ALA A 87 -11.99 10.27 -10.69
C ALA A 87 -13.35 10.05 -11.36
N GLY A 88 -14.38 10.78 -10.92
CA GLY A 88 -15.73 10.63 -11.44
C GLY A 88 -16.61 9.74 -10.55
N THR A 89 -17.10 8.62 -11.10
CA THR A 89 -18.00 7.74 -10.34
C THR A 89 -17.20 6.99 -9.27
N PRO A 90 -17.69 6.93 -8.01
CA PRO A 90 -17.07 6.11 -6.98
C PRO A 90 -16.94 4.65 -7.40
N PRO A 91 -15.92 3.92 -6.89
CA PRO A 91 -15.74 2.51 -7.20
C PRO A 91 -16.99 1.68 -6.89
N SER A 92 -17.24 0.67 -7.72
CA SER A 92 -18.35 -0.28 -7.54
C SER A 92 -17.92 -1.70 -7.87
N VAL A 93 -18.61 -2.68 -7.29
CA VAL A 93 -18.34 -4.12 -7.56
C VAL A 93 -18.49 -4.53 -9.03
N VAL A 94 -19.16 -3.71 -9.86
CA VAL A 94 -19.40 -4.01 -11.28
C VAL A 94 -18.24 -3.56 -12.17
N SER A 95 -17.67 -2.40 -11.84
CA SER A 95 -16.81 -1.63 -12.73
C SER A 95 -15.51 -1.16 -12.09
N GLY A 96 -15.26 -1.54 -10.84
CA GLY A 96 -14.18 -1.06 -9.98
C GLY A 96 -13.94 0.43 -10.13
N THR A 97 -12.68 0.79 -10.33
CA THR A 97 -12.18 2.13 -10.62
C THR A 97 -12.30 2.47 -12.11
N LEU A 98 -13.25 3.34 -12.44
CA LEU A 98 -13.39 3.92 -13.78
C LEU A 98 -12.48 5.14 -13.91
N GLN A 99 -11.20 4.92 -14.19
CA GLN A 99 -10.23 6.02 -14.30
C GLN A 99 -9.99 6.44 -15.76
N PRO A 100 -9.80 7.74 -16.05
CA PRO A 100 -9.28 8.18 -17.35
C PRO A 100 -7.84 7.65 -17.52
N PRO A 101 -7.33 7.62 -18.77
CA PRO A 101 -6.05 7.00 -19.06
C PRO A 101 -4.89 7.58 -18.25
N GLY A 102 -4.00 6.70 -17.75
CA GLY A 102 -2.85 6.97 -16.89
C GLY A 102 -1.90 5.77 -16.85
N GLY A 103 -1.31 5.46 -15.69
CA GLY A 103 -0.57 4.20 -15.48
C GLY A 103 0.95 4.30 -15.40
N GLY A 104 1.48 5.45 -14.99
CA GLY A 104 2.89 5.61 -14.59
C GLY A 104 3.11 6.82 -13.68
N ASP A 105 4.16 6.83 -12.88
CA ASP A 105 4.66 8.00 -12.14
C ASP A 105 3.58 8.77 -11.33
N THR A 106 2.70 8.09 -10.58
CA THR A 106 1.65 8.81 -9.83
C THR A 106 2.23 9.74 -8.78
N GLU A 107 1.63 10.93 -8.60
CA GLU A 107 2.09 11.94 -7.65
C GLU A 107 0.90 12.62 -6.94
N ILE A 108 0.98 12.77 -5.61
CA ILE A 108 -0.03 13.37 -4.74
C ILE A 108 0.57 14.55 -3.96
N LYS A 109 0.00 15.75 -4.17
CA LYS A 109 0.35 16.97 -3.42
C LYS A 109 -0.84 17.62 -2.73
N PHE A 110 -0.54 18.44 -1.72
CA PHE A 110 -1.54 19.13 -0.91
C PHE A 110 -1.25 20.62 -0.80
N ASP A 111 -2.29 21.45 -0.92
CA ASP A 111 -2.22 22.83 -0.47
C ASP A 111 -2.45 22.94 1.06
N ARG A 112 -2.31 24.14 1.62
CA ARG A 112 -2.50 24.37 3.07
C ARG A 112 -3.94 24.22 3.53
N ALA A 113 -4.91 24.29 2.63
CA ALA A 113 -6.32 24.03 2.93
C ALA A 113 -6.62 22.52 3.00
N GLY A 114 -5.72 21.67 2.47
CA GLY A 114 -5.91 20.23 2.35
C GLY A 114 -6.60 19.82 1.05
N LYS A 115 -6.65 20.71 0.05
CA LYS A 115 -6.99 20.30 -1.32
C LYS A 115 -5.84 19.47 -1.86
N GLN A 116 -6.21 18.38 -2.51
CA GLN A 116 -5.30 17.39 -3.06
C GLN A 116 -5.20 17.57 -4.57
N TYR A 117 -4.01 17.32 -5.08
CA TYR A 117 -3.64 17.39 -6.48
C TYR A 117 -2.98 16.07 -6.84
N PHE A 118 -3.42 15.48 -7.93
CA PHE A 118 -2.96 14.20 -8.42
C PHE A 118 -2.50 14.35 -9.87
N ALA A 119 -1.34 13.80 -10.21
CA ALA A 119 -0.85 13.65 -11.57
C ALA A 119 -0.47 12.19 -11.86
N ASP A 120 -0.59 11.78 -13.12
CA ASP A 120 -0.44 10.38 -13.54
C ASP A 120 -0.14 10.31 -15.05
N LEU A 121 0.86 9.52 -15.42
CA LEU A 121 1.42 9.46 -16.77
C LEU A 121 0.54 8.64 -17.69
N TYR A 122 -0.03 9.27 -18.71
CA TYR A 122 -0.77 8.59 -19.77
C TYR A 122 0.20 8.05 -20.83
N ALA A 123 0.92 6.97 -20.49
CA ALA A 123 1.70 6.14 -21.42
C ALA A 123 2.58 6.93 -22.40
N LEU A 124 3.36 7.87 -21.86
CA LEU A 124 4.23 8.79 -22.59
C LEU A 124 3.52 9.78 -23.53
N ALA A 125 2.19 9.74 -23.63
CA ALA A 125 1.43 10.57 -24.55
C ALA A 125 1.09 11.93 -23.95
N CYS A 126 0.64 11.95 -22.69
CA CYS A 126 0.34 13.16 -21.94
C CYS A 126 0.15 12.83 -20.44
N ASP A 127 -0.40 13.77 -19.66
CA ASP A 127 -0.64 13.56 -18.22
C ASP A 127 -2.12 13.64 -17.92
N ARG A 128 -2.58 12.80 -16.98
CA ARG A 128 -3.84 13.00 -16.28
C ARG A 128 -3.60 13.90 -15.08
N THR A 129 -4.54 14.79 -14.82
CA THR A 129 -4.57 15.57 -13.58
C THR A 129 -5.90 15.44 -12.87
N ALA A 130 -5.91 15.42 -11.55
CA ALA A 130 -7.13 15.38 -10.76
C ALA A 130 -7.01 16.17 -9.47
N THR A 131 -8.15 16.61 -8.93
CA THR A 131 -8.20 17.27 -7.62
C THR A 131 -9.39 16.86 -6.79
N THR A 132 -9.23 16.90 -5.47
CA THR A 132 -10.30 16.70 -4.49
C THR A 132 -10.10 17.61 -3.28
N THR A 133 -11.19 18.08 -2.69
CA THR A 133 -11.18 18.89 -1.45
C THR A 133 -11.78 18.16 -0.26
N ASP A 134 -12.27 16.95 -0.44
CA ASP A 134 -13.02 16.18 0.56
C ASP A 134 -12.41 14.79 0.84
N GLY A 135 -11.14 14.61 0.46
CA GLY A 135 -10.38 13.38 0.67
C GLY A 135 -10.82 12.25 -0.25
N GLY A 136 -11.16 12.58 -1.50
CA GLY A 136 -11.50 11.61 -2.53
C GLY A 136 -12.99 11.24 -2.62
N ALA A 137 -13.85 11.87 -1.82
CA ALA A 137 -15.30 11.64 -1.91
C ALA A 137 -15.89 12.21 -3.21
N THR A 138 -15.36 13.35 -3.66
CA THR A 138 -15.60 13.91 -4.98
C THR A 138 -14.26 14.28 -5.61
N VAL A 139 -14.07 13.83 -6.85
CA VAL A 139 -12.82 14.03 -7.60
C VAL A 139 -13.17 14.61 -8.96
N MET A 140 -12.51 15.69 -9.32
CA MET A 140 -12.56 16.27 -10.66
C MET A 140 -11.28 15.88 -11.40
N GLY A 141 -11.40 15.53 -12.69
CA GLY A 141 -10.27 15.15 -13.53
C GLY A 141 -10.16 16.00 -14.79
N SER A 142 -8.95 16.10 -15.33
CA SER A 142 -8.58 16.75 -16.59
C SER A 142 -7.38 16.03 -17.21
N VAL A 143 -6.90 16.51 -18.36
CA VAL A 143 -5.66 16.09 -19.00
C VAL A 143 -4.74 17.31 -19.20
N ALA A 144 -3.44 17.10 -19.08
CA ALA A 144 -2.37 18.09 -19.28
C ALA A 144 -1.22 17.44 -20.09
N GLY A 145 -0.04 18.06 -20.19
CA GLY A 145 1.17 17.34 -20.66
C GLY A 145 1.31 17.06 -22.17
N GLY A 146 0.47 17.62 -23.03
CA GLY A 146 0.57 17.42 -24.50
C GLY A 146 -0.77 17.19 -25.19
N CYS A 147 -1.76 16.69 -24.45
CA CYS A 147 -3.14 16.50 -24.95
C CYS A 147 -3.90 17.81 -25.22
N GLU A 148 -3.38 18.96 -24.77
CA GLU A 148 -3.92 20.31 -25.02
C GLU A 148 -3.38 20.97 -26.31
N GLY A 149 -2.61 20.23 -27.13
CA GLY A 149 -2.08 20.70 -28.42
C GLY A 149 -0.69 21.34 -28.38
N SER A 150 0.07 21.15 -27.28
CA SER A 150 1.36 21.81 -27.01
C SER A 150 2.62 20.96 -27.22
N GLY A 151 2.55 19.63 -27.38
CA GLY A 151 3.74 18.78 -27.51
C GLY A 151 3.41 17.30 -27.79
N PRO A 152 4.38 16.48 -28.24
CA PRO A 152 4.17 15.12 -28.75
C PRO A 152 4.39 14.00 -27.70
N GLY A 153 4.46 14.31 -26.41
CA GLY A 153 4.56 13.34 -25.30
C GLY A 153 5.01 13.96 -23.97
N SER A 154 4.81 13.25 -22.85
CA SER A 154 5.23 13.61 -21.48
C SER A 154 5.92 12.41 -20.82
N ASP A 155 6.81 12.62 -19.85
CA ASP A 155 7.42 11.57 -19.02
C ASP A 155 7.90 12.20 -17.70
N ARG A 156 7.94 11.45 -16.58
CA ARG A 156 8.42 11.93 -15.27
C ARG A 156 7.74 13.22 -14.80
N GLN A 157 6.41 13.21 -14.74
CA GLN A 157 5.65 14.38 -14.29
C GLN A 157 5.64 14.56 -12.77
N TRP A 158 5.83 15.78 -12.29
CA TRP A 158 5.79 16.11 -10.86
C TRP A 158 4.95 17.35 -10.58
N ILE A 159 4.51 17.48 -9.33
CA ILE A 159 3.71 18.63 -8.86
C ILE A 159 4.50 19.43 -7.83
N SER A 160 4.59 20.74 -8.05
CA SER A 160 5.13 21.71 -7.09
C SER A 160 4.10 22.78 -6.72
N ILE A 161 3.76 22.91 -5.43
CA ILE A 161 2.72 23.86 -4.98
C ILE A 161 3.34 25.06 -4.26
N PHE A 162 3.12 26.26 -4.77
CA PHE A 162 3.36 27.51 -4.06
C PHE A 162 2.10 27.93 -3.31
N ASP A 163 2.11 27.75 -1.99
CA ASP A 163 1.05 28.17 -1.08
C ASP A 163 1.64 28.70 0.23
N PRO A 164 2.23 29.91 0.20
CA PRO A 164 2.90 30.49 1.35
C PRO A 164 1.91 30.85 2.46
N PRO A 165 2.29 30.72 3.76
CA PRO A 165 1.49 31.30 4.83
C PRO A 165 1.28 32.80 4.61
N LYS A 166 0.09 33.30 4.94
CA LYS A 166 -0.29 34.70 4.72
C LYS A 166 0.77 35.67 5.27
N GLY A 167 1.25 36.57 4.41
CA GLY A 167 2.24 37.60 4.76
C GLY A 167 3.67 37.08 4.98
N LYS A 168 3.97 35.84 4.59
CA LYS A 168 5.32 35.25 4.68
C LYS A 168 6.05 35.14 3.34
N SER A 169 5.35 35.37 2.23
CA SER A 169 5.94 35.39 0.90
C SER A 169 6.78 36.64 0.64
N GLN A 170 7.93 36.44 0.01
CA GLN A 170 8.78 37.44 -0.64
C GLN A 170 8.81 37.23 -2.17
N SER A 171 7.97 36.32 -2.68
CA SER A 171 7.88 36.05 -4.11
C SER A 171 7.40 37.28 -4.89
N ALA A 172 7.87 37.40 -6.13
CA ALA A 172 7.34 38.40 -7.06
C ALA A 172 5.89 38.07 -7.47
N TYR A 173 5.46 36.80 -7.38
CA TYR A 173 4.12 36.39 -7.74
C TYR A 173 3.05 37.10 -6.91
N THR A 174 2.11 37.77 -7.59
CA THR A 174 1.00 38.50 -6.96
C THR A 174 -0.38 37.97 -7.33
N GLY A 175 -0.44 36.81 -7.99
CA GLY A 175 -1.69 36.21 -8.45
C GLY A 175 -2.44 35.42 -7.37
N GLN A 176 -3.38 34.58 -7.81
CA GLN A 176 -4.18 33.74 -6.94
C GLN A 176 -3.35 32.59 -6.35
N LEU A 177 -3.53 32.33 -5.05
CA LEU A 177 -2.95 31.19 -4.36
C LEU A 177 -4.03 30.13 -4.06
N PRO A 178 -3.68 28.83 -4.02
CA PRO A 178 -2.35 28.28 -4.35
C PRO A 178 -2.03 28.38 -5.84
N LEU A 179 -0.74 28.49 -6.16
CA LEU A 179 -0.22 28.36 -7.53
C LEU A 179 0.45 26.99 -7.66
N VAL A 180 -0.07 26.15 -8.53
CA VAL A 180 0.38 24.77 -8.76
C VAL A 180 1.20 24.74 -10.02
N TYR A 181 2.41 24.20 -9.95
CA TYR A 181 3.23 23.88 -11.11
C TYR A 181 3.14 22.38 -11.39
N LEU A 182 3.05 22.04 -12.67
CA LEU A 182 3.20 20.69 -13.21
C LEU A 182 4.43 20.72 -14.11
N ASP A 183 5.48 20.03 -13.71
CA ASP A 183 6.70 19.84 -14.50
C ASP A 183 6.73 18.42 -15.07
N TYR A 184 7.36 18.27 -16.23
CA TYR A 184 7.53 16.98 -16.90
C TYR A 184 8.62 17.08 -17.96
N ASN A 185 9.13 15.93 -18.40
CA ASN A 185 9.98 15.83 -19.57
C ASN A 185 9.17 15.94 -20.87
N ASP A 186 9.42 16.96 -21.68
CA ASP A 186 8.76 17.10 -22.98
C ASP A 186 9.49 16.28 -24.06
N LEU A 187 8.90 15.12 -24.39
CA LEU A 187 9.45 14.15 -25.35
C LEU A 187 9.49 14.68 -26.80
N GLY A 188 8.89 15.84 -27.08
CA GLY A 188 8.96 16.49 -28.39
C GLY A 188 10.13 17.39 -28.63
N VAL A 189 10.83 17.73 -27.56
CA VAL A 189 11.88 18.72 -27.63
C VAL A 189 13.15 18.00 -28.07
N THR A 190 13.51 18.20 -29.33
CA THR A 190 14.81 17.79 -29.88
C THR A 190 15.88 18.83 -29.51
N SER A 191 15.99 19.14 -28.21
CA SER A 191 17.07 20.00 -27.73
C SER A 191 18.40 19.25 -27.74
N SER A 192 19.51 19.99 -27.65
CA SER A 192 20.84 19.40 -27.44
C SER A 192 21.08 18.98 -25.98
N TYR A 193 20.05 19.06 -25.13
CA TYR A 193 20.13 18.75 -23.70
C TYR A 193 19.97 17.25 -23.46
N PRO A 194 20.57 16.69 -22.41
CA PRO A 194 20.20 15.37 -21.93
C PRO A 194 18.66 15.32 -21.74
N ASN A 195 18.03 14.29 -22.31
CA ASN A 195 16.60 13.98 -22.13
C ASN A 195 15.60 15.08 -22.50
N GLY A 196 15.83 15.90 -23.53
CA GLY A 196 14.79 16.80 -24.08
C GLY A 196 14.58 18.12 -23.30
N GLY A 197 14.70 18.08 -21.97
CA GLY A 197 14.59 19.21 -21.03
C GLY A 197 13.19 19.36 -20.41
N SER A 198 13.10 20.04 -19.27
CA SER A 198 11.86 20.15 -18.48
C SER A 198 10.88 21.15 -19.09
N GLN A 199 9.63 20.76 -19.22
CA GLN A 199 8.51 21.66 -19.49
C GLN A 199 7.80 21.97 -18.17
N TRP A 200 7.47 23.25 -17.95
CA TRP A 200 6.81 23.71 -16.73
C TRP A 200 5.50 24.39 -17.07
N ASN A 201 4.40 23.87 -16.55
CA ASN A 201 3.08 24.47 -16.64
C ASN A 201 2.59 24.91 -15.26
N LYS A 202 1.63 25.84 -15.21
CA LYS A 202 1.02 26.34 -13.98
C LYS A 202 -0.50 26.37 -14.04
N SER A 203 -1.11 26.23 -12.88
CA SER A 203 -2.55 26.26 -12.66
C SER A 203 -2.90 26.89 -11.31
N THR A 204 -4.09 27.47 -11.21
CA THR A 204 -4.69 27.92 -9.94
C THR A 204 -5.78 26.97 -9.44
N ASP A 205 -6.20 26.01 -10.26
CA ASP A 205 -7.21 25.01 -9.90
C ASP A 205 -6.69 23.58 -9.90
N GLY A 206 -5.49 23.33 -10.44
CA GLY A 206 -4.87 22.01 -10.52
C GLY A 206 -5.40 21.12 -11.63
N LEU A 207 -6.23 21.66 -12.54
CA LEU A 207 -6.87 20.91 -13.63
C LEU A 207 -6.61 21.56 -14.99
N ASN A 208 -6.66 22.90 -15.05
CA ASN A 208 -6.41 23.67 -16.27
C ASN A 208 -5.01 24.28 -16.18
N TYR A 209 -4.09 23.74 -16.97
CA TYR A 209 -2.69 24.14 -16.96
C TYR A 209 -2.37 25.09 -18.11
N SER A 210 -1.37 25.94 -17.91
CA SER A 210 -0.88 26.87 -18.93
C SER A 210 0.64 26.99 -18.83
N GLN A 211 1.30 27.31 -19.93
CA GLN A 211 2.76 27.49 -19.99
C GLN A 211 3.25 28.41 -18.86
N ALA A 212 4.24 27.95 -18.09
CA ALA A 212 4.87 28.71 -17.02
C ALA A 212 6.26 29.20 -17.39
N ILE A 213 6.87 28.77 -18.49
CA ILE A 213 8.21 29.22 -18.88
C ILE A 213 8.15 30.66 -19.43
N SER A 214 8.96 31.56 -18.85
CA SER A 214 9.01 32.97 -19.24
C SER A 214 9.47 33.16 -20.68
N GLY A 215 8.78 34.05 -21.41
CA GLY A 215 9.09 34.37 -22.80
C GLY A 215 8.58 33.34 -23.83
N GLN A 216 7.86 32.31 -23.40
CA GLN A 216 7.26 31.30 -24.29
C GLN A 216 5.74 31.47 -24.40
N PRO A 217 5.17 31.59 -25.62
CA PRO A 217 3.73 31.54 -25.81
C PRO A 217 3.12 30.20 -25.36
N ALA A 218 1.88 30.22 -24.89
CA ALA A 218 1.14 28.98 -24.64
C ALA A 218 0.94 28.20 -25.96
N GLY A 219 1.14 26.88 -25.93
CA GLY A 219 0.88 26.00 -27.08
C GLY A 219 1.95 25.98 -28.18
N THR A 220 3.14 26.56 -27.95
CA THR A 220 4.29 26.37 -28.86
C THR A 220 5.24 25.33 -28.30
N ALA A 221 5.52 24.26 -29.06
CA ALA A 221 6.61 23.34 -28.79
C ALA A 221 7.92 24.13 -28.57
N LEU A 222 8.73 23.73 -27.59
CA LEU A 222 10.00 24.38 -27.25
C LEU A 222 11.00 24.18 -28.41
N ALA A 223 10.87 24.96 -29.48
CA ALA A 223 11.57 24.68 -30.72
C ALA A 223 13.10 24.87 -30.62
N ASN A 224 13.65 25.41 -29.51
CA ASN A 224 15.10 25.67 -29.39
C ASN A 224 15.71 25.63 -27.97
N TRP A 225 14.91 25.57 -26.89
CA TRP A 225 15.43 25.59 -25.51
C TRP A 225 14.41 25.07 -24.51
N ALA A 226 14.85 24.23 -23.57
CA ALA A 226 14.11 23.77 -22.41
C ALA A 226 15.03 23.82 -21.17
N PRO A 227 14.51 24.19 -19.98
CA PRO A 227 15.24 24.10 -18.72
C PRO A 227 15.91 22.74 -18.50
N PHE A 228 17.12 22.75 -17.96
CA PHE A 228 17.79 21.55 -17.45
C PHE A 228 17.11 21.05 -16.17
N GLY A 229 16.90 19.73 -16.08
CA GLY A 229 16.39 19.05 -14.87
C GLY A 229 15.34 17.94 -15.02
N PRO A 230 14.93 17.44 -16.21
CA PRO A 230 13.68 16.68 -16.37
C PRO A 230 13.66 15.30 -15.69
N ASP A 231 14.80 14.81 -15.19
CA ASP A 231 14.90 13.54 -14.47
C ASP A 231 14.86 13.71 -12.94
N GLY A 232 14.81 14.95 -12.44
CA GLY A 232 14.88 15.27 -11.02
C GLY A 232 13.51 15.56 -10.41
N TYR A 233 13.27 15.05 -9.21
CA TYR A 233 12.12 15.43 -8.42
C TYR A 233 12.31 16.85 -7.84
N PRO A 234 11.39 17.79 -8.12
CA PRO A 234 11.61 19.20 -7.81
C PRO A 234 11.32 19.55 -6.34
N ALA A 235 11.80 20.72 -5.94
CA ALA A 235 11.38 21.38 -4.70
C ALA A 235 10.98 22.84 -4.96
N ILE A 236 10.24 23.44 -4.02
CA ILE A 236 9.82 24.84 -4.10
C ILE A 236 10.00 25.57 -2.77
N ASP A 237 10.59 26.77 -2.79
CA ASP A 237 10.72 27.62 -1.61
C ASP A 237 9.43 28.42 -1.38
N GLN A 238 8.75 28.15 -0.26
CA GLN A 238 7.52 28.86 0.12
C GLN A 238 7.77 30.35 0.45
N VAL A 239 9.01 30.81 0.57
CA VAL A 239 9.29 32.24 0.76
C VAL A 239 9.43 32.96 -0.58
N THR A 240 10.30 32.51 -1.49
CA THR A 240 10.57 33.22 -2.76
C THR A 240 9.73 32.73 -3.94
N GLY A 241 9.12 31.56 -3.84
CA GLY A 241 8.48 30.86 -4.95
C GLY A 241 9.46 30.31 -5.97
N HIS A 242 10.77 30.27 -5.65
CA HIS A 242 11.76 29.64 -6.53
C HIS A 242 11.50 28.14 -6.59
N VAL A 243 11.56 27.57 -7.79
CA VAL A 243 11.56 26.13 -8.02
C VAL A 243 12.98 25.64 -8.27
N PHE A 244 13.23 24.38 -7.92
CA PHE A 244 14.55 23.77 -7.94
C PHE A 244 14.46 22.40 -8.61
N GLU A 245 15.33 22.14 -9.58
CA GLU A 245 15.50 20.82 -10.21
C GLU A 245 16.99 20.48 -10.24
N ALA A 246 17.33 19.22 -10.00
CA ALA A 246 18.69 18.73 -10.09
C ALA A 246 18.74 17.48 -10.97
N ALA A 247 19.82 17.34 -11.74
CA ALA A 247 20.07 16.16 -12.57
C ALA A 247 21.57 16.03 -12.85
N GLY A 248 21.96 14.84 -13.31
CA GLY A 248 23.28 14.50 -13.77
C GLY A 248 23.62 15.15 -15.12
N PHE A 249 24.89 15.53 -15.24
CA PHE A 249 25.45 16.09 -16.46
C PHE A 249 26.71 15.29 -16.86
N PRO A 250 26.77 14.70 -18.06
CA PRO A 250 27.94 13.98 -18.53
C PRO A 250 29.05 14.96 -18.95
N ASN A 251 30.24 14.82 -18.37
CA ASN A 251 31.40 15.62 -18.71
C ASN A 251 32.19 14.99 -19.88
N GLY A 252 32.88 15.84 -20.64
CA GLY A 252 33.69 15.40 -21.78
C GLY A 252 34.91 14.53 -21.41
N ASP A 253 35.25 14.44 -20.13
CA ASP A 253 36.34 13.61 -19.60
C ASP A 253 35.86 12.21 -19.12
N GLY A 254 34.57 11.90 -19.28
CA GLY A 254 33.96 10.64 -18.86
C GLY A 254 33.48 10.63 -17.41
N THR A 255 33.68 11.70 -16.65
CA THR A 255 33.05 11.89 -15.33
C THR A 255 31.66 12.50 -15.46
N TRP A 256 30.97 12.64 -14.34
CA TRP A 256 29.67 13.28 -14.24
C TRP A 256 29.69 14.39 -13.19
N SER A 257 28.81 15.36 -13.37
CA SER A 257 28.48 16.38 -12.37
C SER A 257 27.01 16.27 -11.99
N MET A 258 26.67 16.56 -10.74
CA MET A 258 25.30 16.81 -10.31
C MET A 258 25.06 18.31 -10.31
N LEU A 259 24.15 18.80 -11.15
CA LEU A 259 23.89 20.22 -11.36
C LEU A 259 22.48 20.59 -10.88
N LEU A 260 22.35 21.78 -10.31
CA LEU A 260 21.08 22.38 -9.88
C LEU A 260 20.71 23.56 -10.78
N ASN A 261 19.46 23.57 -11.24
CA ASN A 261 18.81 24.70 -11.88
C ASN A 261 17.80 25.38 -10.94
N ILE A 262 17.59 26.69 -11.10
CA ILE A 262 16.66 27.48 -10.28
C ILE A 262 15.73 28.27 -11.20
N GLY A 263 14.43 27.99 -11.13
CA GLY A 263 13.38 28.77 -11.78
C GLY A 263 12.89 29.90 -10.87
N THR A 264 13.04 31.15 -11.29
CA THR A 264 12.59 32.34 -10.54
C THR A 264 11.24 32.84 -11.08
N PRO A 265 10.18 32.95 -10.26
CA PRO A 265 8.87 33.41 -10.72
C PRO A 265 8.82 34.94 -10.91
N ASP A 266 8.09 35.38 -11.94
CA ASP A 266 7.67 36.77 -12.11
C ASP A 266 6.31 37.06 -11.43
N SER A 267 5.74 38.26 -11.61
CA SER A 267 4.45 38.64 -11.02
C SER A 267 3.26 37.82 -11.48
N SER A 268 3.37 37.17 -12.63
CA SER A 268 2.36 36.29 -13.22
C SER A 268 2.65 34.81 -12.93
N GLY A 269 3.76 34.49 -12.26
CA GLY A 269 4.17 33.14 -11.94
C GLY A 269 4.89 32.45 -13.11
N ASN A 270 5.37 33.19 -14.11
CA ASN A 270 6.25 32.61 -15.13
C ASN A 270 7.67 32.48 -14.57
N LEU A 271 8.31 31.36 -14.87
CA LEU A 271 9.62 30.98 -14.38
C LEU A 271 10.71 31.38 -15.36
N THR A 272 11.74 32.05 -14.86
CA THR A 272 13.01 32.28 -15.57
C THR A 272 14.09 31.43 -14.92
N PHE A 273 14.66 30.49 -15.69
CA PHE A 273 15.69 29.57 -15.22
C PHE A 273 17.12 30.12 -15.43
N LEU A 274 18.09 29.59 -14.69
CA LEU A 274 19.49 30.06 -14.70
C LEU A 274 20.17 29.84 -16.07
N ASP A 275 19.75 28.80 -16.77
CA ASP A 275 20.22 28.40 -18.08
C ASP A 275 19.48 29.08 -19.24
N ASN A 276 18.65 30.10 -18.99
CA ASN A 276 18.02 30.89 -20.06
C ASN A 276 18.93 32.07 -20.51
N PRO A 277 19.20 32.31 -21.82
CA PRO A 277 18.80 31.56 -23.02
C PRO A 277 19.96 30.68 -23.55
N SER A 278 20.40 29.69 -22.78
CA SER A 278 21.36 28.71 -23.27
C SER A 278 20.80 28.01 -24.51
N THR A 279 21.65 27.73 -25.48
CA THR A 279 21.26 26.99 -26.69
C THR A 279 22.13 25.76 -26.91
N THR A 280 23.09 25.49 -26.02
CA THR A 280 24.02 24.37 -26.15
C THR A 280 24.36 23.74 -24.80
N ALA A 281 24.44 22.40 -24.76
CA ALA A 281 24.82 21.67 -23.54
C ALA A 281 26.19 22.08 -22.97
N ALA A 282 27.14 22.49 -23.83
CA ALA A 282 28.47 22.90 -23.40
C ALA A 282 28.49 24.16 -22.51
N GLN A 283 27.44 24.98 -22.55
CA GLN A 283 27.33 26.20 -21.73
C GLN A 283 26.74 25.94 -20.34
N LEU A 284 25.99 24.84 -20.17
CA LEU A 284 25.22 24.57 -18.95
C LEU A 284 26.08 24.55 -17.69
N PRO A 285 27.23 23.84 -17.62
CA PRO A 285 28.03 23.80 -16.39
C PRO A 285 28.50 25.19 -15.93
N THR A 286 28.65 26.15 -16.86
CA THR A 286 29.08 27.52 -16.49
C THR A 286 27.95 28.40 -15.94
N GLN A 287 26.69 28.00 -16.13
CA GLN A 287 25.50 28.77 -15.75
C GLN A 287 24.78 28.15 -14.53
N LEU A 288 24.83 26.83 -14.42
CA LEU A 288 24.18 26.07 -13.36
C LEU A 288 25.03 25.97 -12.10
N ILE A 289 24.41 25.54 -11.01
CA ILE A 289 25.05 25.39 -9.71
C ILE A 289 25.59 23.97 -9.61
N HIS A 290 26.89 23.83 -9.35
CA HIS A 290 27.52 22.54 -9.12
C HIS A 290 27.24 22.05 -7.68
N VAL A 291 26.54 20.91 -7.57
CA VAL A 291 26.30 20.22 -6.30
C VAL A 291 27.42 19.24 -5.99
N ALA A 292 27.82 18.47 -7.01
CA ALA A 292 28.94 17.52 -6.95
C ALA A 292 29.62 17.42 -8.32
N ASP A 293 30.93 17.16 -8.31
CA ASP A 293 31.76 17.05 -9.51
C ASP A 293 32.65 15.82 -9.46
N GLY A 294 33.09 15.36 -10.64
CA GLY A 294 33.99 14.22 -10.75
C GLY A 294 33.34 12.92 -10.30
N LEU A 295 32.01 12.83 -10.40
CA LEU A 295 31.28 11.60 -10.12
C LEU A 295 31.70 10.54 -11.14
N PRO A 296 31.94 9.30 -10.70
CA PRO A 296 32.56 8.32 -11.57
C PRO A 296 31.56 7.73 -12.58
N ALA A 297 30.25 7.87 -12.36
CA ALA A 297 29.16 7.45 -13.26
C ALA A 297 27.95 8.39 -13.09
N SER A 298 26.92 8.19 -13.93
CA SER A 298 25.68 8.98 -13.86
C SER A 298 25.06 8.91 -12.47
N PRO A 299 24.73 10.06 -11.86
CA PRO A 299 23.93 10.11 -10.64
C PRO A 299 22.42 9.96 -10.90
N ASP A 300 21.99 9.92 -12.17
CA ASP A 300 20.60 9.71 -12.58
C ASP A 300 20.34 8.22 -12.75
N THR A 301 20.51 7.44 -11.67
CA THR A 301 20.01 6.05 -11.66
C THR A 301 18.50 6.09 -11.41
N LEU A 302 17.77 6.51 -12.44
CA LEU A 302 16.37 6.94 -12.48
C LEU A 302 16.14 8.36 -11.96
N PHE A 303 16.22 8.62 -10.65
CA PHE A 303 15.87 9.93 -10.09
C PHE A 303 16.92 10.50 -9.14
N SER A 304 17.01 11.84 -9.14
CA SER A 304 17.60 12.61 -8.05
C SER A 304 16.48 13.41 -7.36
N VAL A 305 16.48 13.45 -6.02
CA VAL A 305 15.30 13.94 -5.27
C VAL A 305 15.66 15.11 -4.37
N LEU A 306 14.98 16.25 -4.58
CA LEU A 306 15.10 17.45 -3.77
C LEU A 306 14.03 17.55 -2.70
N SER A 307 14.41 18.01 -1.51
CA SER A 307 13.46 18.34 -0.44
C SER A 307 13.95 19.54 0.37
N MET A 308 13.03 20.39 0.84
CA MET A 308 13.36 21.60 1.58
C MET A 308 12.93 21.51 3.04
N ASP A 309 13.84 21.82 3.95
CA ASP A 309 13.52 21.88 5.38
C ASP A 309 12.87 23.22 5.78
N SER A 310 12.35 23.27 7.00
CA SER A 310 11.69 24.45 7.58
C SER A 310 12.58 25.68 7.76
N ALA A 311 13.91 25.54 7.67
CA ALA A 311 14.87 26.66 7.67
C ALA A 311 15.33 27.03 6.25
N ARG A 312 14.68 26.48 5.21
CA ARG A 312 14.98 26.73 3.80
C ARG A 312 16.36 26.22 3.40
N ASN A 313 16.84 25.16 4.06
CA ASN A 313 17.94 24.37 3.49
C ASN A 313 17.35 23.35 2.51
N LEU A 314 17.94 23.31 1.32
CA LEU A 314 17.64 22.37 0.27
C LEU A 314 18.55 21.15 0.44
N HIS A 315 17.96 19.95 0.49
CA HIS A 315 18.65 18.68 0.57
C HIS A 315 18.43 17.93 -0.75
N LEU A 316 19.47 17.26 -1.25
CA LEU A 316 19.45 16.45 -2.46
C LEU A 316 19.95 15.05 -2.14
N VAL A 317 19.23 14.02 -2.60
CA VAL A 317 19.67 12.62 -2.59
C VAL A 317 19.81 12.07 -4.01
N TRP A 318 20.80 11.20 -4.22
CA TRP A 318 20.98 10.46 -5.46
C TRP A 318 21.74 9.16 -5.22
N VAL A 319 21.72 8.27 -6.21
CA VAL A 319 22.58 7.08 -6.27
C VAL A 319 23.47 7.23 -7.49
N VAL A 320 24.78 7.01 -7.29
CA VAL A 320 25.71 6.98 -8.43
C VAL A 320 25.62 5.61 -9.07
N GLY A 321 25.42 5.55 -10.38
CA GLY A 321 25.38 4.30 -11.14
C GLY A 321 26.68 3.52 -11.07
N ALA A 322 26.66 2.33 -11.65
CA ALA A 322 27.86 1.56 -11.93
C ALA A 322 27.93 1.38 -13.45
N ASP A 323 29.05 1.77 -14.07
CA ASP A 323 29.37 1.37 -15.43
C ASP A 323 30.13 0.04 -15.37
N PRO A 324 29.58 -1.08 -15.89
CA PRO A 324 30.22 -2.40 -15.84
C PRO A 324 31.64 -2.43 -16.43
N LYS A 325 32.01 -1.46 -17.27
CA LYS A 325 33.34 -1.35 -17.88
C LYS A 325 34.35 -0.61 -17.02
N THR A 326 33.91 0.25 -16.11
CA THR A 326 34.78 1.19 -15.39
C THR A 326 34.58 1.19 -13.87
N GLN A 327 33.48 0.63 -13.35
CA GLN A 327 33.15 0.60 -11.93
C GLN A 327 32.46 -0.69 -11.47
N PRO A 328 32.86 -1.25 -10.32
CA PRO A 328 32.16 -2.37 -9.70
C PRO A 328 30.79 -1.95 -9.16
N ALA A 329 29.81 -2.85 -9.20
CA ALA A 329 28.46 -2.62 -8.71
C ALA A 329 28.42 -2.12 -7.25
N SER A 330 29.38 -2.51 -6.42
CA SER A 330 29.52 -2.04 -5.02
C SER A 330 29.62 -0.51 -4.86
N GLN A 331 29.90 0.23 -5.94
CA GLN A 331 29.95 1.71 -5.91
C GLN A 331 28.57 2.37 -6.07
N ARG A 332 27.51 1.61 -6.38
CA ARG A 332 26.12 2.07 -6.28
C ARG A 332 25.72 2.27 -4.83
N GLN A 333 25.91 3.48 -4.34
CA GLN A 333 25.64 3.89 -2.96
C GLN A 333 24.80 5.16 -2.97
N THR A 334 24.06 5.39 -1.88
CA THR A 334 23.20 6.56 -1.69
C THR A 334 24.02 7.71 -1.12
N TRP A 335 23.88 8.89 -1.71
CA TRP A 335 24.58 10.11 -1.33
C TRP A 335 23.60 11.23 -1.02
N VAL A 336 23.96 12.07 -0.05
CA VAL A 336 23.20 13.28 0.30
C VAL A 336 24.13 14.49 0.31
N SER A 337 23.64 15.62 -0.19
CA SER A 337 24.24 16.95 -0.02
C SER A 337 23.15 17.97 0.30
N ALA A 338 23.54 19.13 0.86
CA ALA A 338 22.60 20.18 1.18
C ALA A 338 23.18 21.60 0.99
N ALA A 339 22.31 22.57 0.75
CA ALA A 339 22.66 23.99 0.64
C ALA A 339 21.63 24.87 1.32
N SER A 340 22.08 25.98 1.92
CA SER A 340 21.19 26.93 2.61
C SER A 340 20.77 28.10 1.73
N ALA A 341 19.55 28.60 1.93
CA ALA A 341 19.08 29.87 1.40
C ALA A 341 20.01 31.06 1.75
N ALA A 342 20.77 30.98 2.85
CA ALA A 342 21.76 32.01 3.21
C ALA A 342 22.86 32.21 2.14
N SER A 343 23.15 31.16 1.37
CA SER A 343 24.06 31.21 0.21
C SER A 343 23.34 31.48 -1.12
N GLY A 344 22.02 31.67 -1.09
CA GLY A 344 21.16 31.58 -2.27
C GLY A 344 21.19 30.18 -2.91
N TRP A 345 21.37 29.13 -2.09
CA TRP A 345 21.54 27.73 -2.51
C TRP A 345 22.71 27.47 -3.47
N LYS A 346 23.74 28.33 -3.45
CA LYS A 346 24.93 28.21 -4.32
C LYS A 346 26.11 27.51 -3.67
N SER A 347 26.08 27.29 -2.35
CA SER A 347 27.18 26.66 -1.62
C SER A 347 26.69 25.36 -0.98
N TRP A 348 27.02 24.26 -1.62
CA TRP A 348 26.64 22.91 -1.21
C TRP A 348 27.67 22.28 -0.27
N THR A 349 27.20 21.44 0.65
CA THR A 349 28.07 20.60 1.47
C THR A 349 28.80 19.58 0.60
N LYS A 350 29.94 19.08 1.09
CA LYS A 350 30.56 17.92 0.45
C LYS A 350 29.57 16.75 0.49
N PRO A 351 29.32 16.03 -0.63
CA PRO A 351 28.48 14.85 -0.63
C PRO A 351 28.92 13.84 0.44
N VAL A 352 27.93 13.29 1.15
CA VAL A 352 28.13 12.26 2.18
C VAL A 352 27.42 10.99 1.74
N GLN A 353 28.14 9.88 1.74
CA GLN A 353 27.54 8.56 1.55
C GLN A 353 26.75 8.21 2.81
N VAL A 354 25.47 7.87 2.64
CA VAL A 354 24.57 7.55 3.76
C VAL A 354 24.24 6.06 3.85
N SER A 355 24.50 5.30 2.79
CA SER A 355 24.36 3.85 2.76
C SER A 355 25.64 3.12 3.18
N SER A 356 25.47 1.99 3.85
CA SER A 356 26.54 1.11 4.32
C SER A 356 26.01 -0.32 4.50
N ALA A 357 26.92 -1.29 4.65
CA ALA A 357 26.54 -2.68 4.94
C ALA A 357 25.56 -2.75 6.13
N PRO A 358 24.48 -3.56 6.05
CA PRO A 358 24.28 -4.65 5.09
C PRO A 358 23.69 -4.25 3.72
N SER A 359 23.45 -2.96 3.46
CA SER A 359 23.10 -2.47 2.12
C SER A 359 24.35 -2.39 1.24
N MET A 360 24.57 -3.39 0.40
CA MET A 360 25.77 -3.51 -0.44
C MET A 360 25.66 -2.74 -1.77
N VAL A 361 24.44 -2.58 -2.29
CA VAL A 361 24.10 -1.82 -3.49
C VAL A 361 22.77 -1.12 -3.27
N SER A 362 22.67 0.16 -3.64
CA SER A 362 21.45 0.97 -3.54
C SER A 362 20.79 1.20 -4.91
N VAL A 363 19.46 1.27 -4.92
CA VAL A 363 18.63 1.78 -6.03
C VAL A 363 17.45 2.58 -5.47
N PHE A 364 16.82 3.38 -6.35
CA PHE A 364 15.60 4.15 -6.08
C PHE A 364 15.67 5.03 -4.82
N PRO A 365 16.62 5.98 -4.76
CA PRO A 365 16.73 6.86 -3.59
C PRO A 365 15.55 7.84 -3.51
N TRP A 366 15.05 8.08 -2.31
CA TRP A 366 14.12 9.17 -2.01
C TRP A 366 14.53 9.92 -0.74
N LEU A 367 14.03 11.15 -0.54
CA LEU A 367 14.36 11.94 0.64
C LEU A 367 13.25 12.88 1.05
N ARG A 368 13.03 12.98 2.36
CA ARG A 368 12.21 14.03 2.98
C ARG A 368 13.00 14.86 3.95
N ALA A 369 12.93 16.19 3.82
CA ALA A 369 13.46 17.14 4.77
C ALA A 369 12.37 17.63 5.74
N GLY A 370 12.76 18.02 6.96
CA GLY A 370 11.81 18.45 7.99
C GLY A 370 12.30 19.64 8.82
N GLY A 371 12.85 19.37 10.00
CA GLY A 371 13.46 20.38 10.86
C GLY A 371 14.78 20.93 10.28
N PRO A 372 15.28 22.07 10.78
CA PRO A 372 16.52 22.68 10.27
C PRO A 372 17.69 21.69 10.26
N GLY A 373 18.28 21.48 9.08
CA GLY A 373 19.43 20.60 8.85
C GLY A 373 19.11 19.10 8.90
N ARG A 374 17.85 18.68 8.96
CA ARG A 374 17.44 17.28 9.13
C ARG A 374 16.70 16.74 7.91
N ALA A 375 17.12 15.57 7.45
CA ALA A 375 16.45 14.83 6.40
C ALA A 375 16.56 13.32 6.62
N ASP A 376 15.54 12.58 6.17
CA ASP A 376 15.54 11.12 6.11
C ASP A 376 15.66 10.72 4.63
N ALA A 377 16.73 9.98 4.31
CA ALA A 377 16.96 9.43 2.99
C ALA A 377 16.64 7.93 2.99
N VAL A 378 15.89 7.44 2.01
CA VAL A 378 15.52 6.02 1.86
C VAL A 378 16.02 5.46 0.54
N TRP A 379 16.24 4.15 0.47
CA TRP A 379 16.59 3.43 -0.75
C TRP A 379 16.29 1.92 -0.61
N TYR A 380 16.19 1.23 -1.74
CA TYR A 380 16.22 -0.23 -1.79
C TYR A 380 17.68 -0.70 -1.78
N GLY A 381 18.02 -1.55 -0.81
CA GLY A 381 19.39 -2.03 -0.58
C GLY A 381 19.51 -3.53 -0.78
N SER A 382 20.42 -3.96 -1.64
CA SER A 382 20.74 -5.38 -1.86
C SER A 382 21.69 -5.92 -0.79
N ASN A 383 21.50 -7.18 -0.40
CA ASN A 383 22.48 -7.93 0.39
C ASN A 383 23.76 -8.31 -0.39
N LEU A 384 23.77 -8.19 -1.72
CA LEU A 384 24.91 -8.54 -2.58
C LEU A 384 25.53 -7.30 -3.24
N ALA A 385 26.86 -7.32 -3.37
CA ALA A 385 27.63 -6.30 -4.08
C ALA A 385 27.66 -6.56 -5.60
N GLN A 386 26.50 -6.77 -6.20
CA GLN A 386 26.33 -7.19 -7.60
C GLN A 386 25.45 -6.23 -8.39
N ASP A 387 25.50 -6.35 -9.72
CA ASP A 387 24.63 -5.58 -10.62
C ASP A 387 23.15 -5.85 -10.30
N PRO A 388 22.34 -4.82 -9.98
CA PRO A 388 20.92 -4.99 -9.66
C PRO A 388 20.13 -5.73 -10.75
N SER A 389 20.47 -5.50 -12.02
CA SER A 389 19.71 -6.01 -13.16
C SER A 389 20.14 -7.39 -13.64
N THR A 390 21.12 -8.01 -12.96
CA THR A 390 21.51 -9.40 -13.19
C THR A 390 21.09 -10.24 -11.99
N ASP A 391 20.43 -11.37 -12.23
CA ASP A 391 19.99 -12.25 -11.14
C ASP A 391 21.14 -13.08 -10.58
N PHE A 392 21.50 -12.79 -9.32
CA PHE A 392 22.43 -13.58 -8.50
C PHE A 392 21.74 -14.17 -7.25
N GLY A 393 20.40 -14.15 -7.20
CA GLY A 393 19.62 -14.54 -6.03
C GLY A 393 19.75 -13.54 -4.87
N GLN A 394 19.95 -12.26 -5.18
CA GLN A 394 19.97 -11.21 -4.17
C GLN A 394 18.62 -11.05 -3.47
N ALA A 395 18.67 -10.56 -2.23
CA ALA A 395 17.53 -10.16 -1.42
C ALA A 395 17.64 -8.66 -1.14
N TRP A 396 16.49 -7.97 -1.10
CA TRP A 396 16.41 -6.52 -0.99
C TRP A 396 15.59 -6.09 0.21
N ASP A 397 16.07 -5.07 0.89
CA ASP A 397 15.42 -4.45 2.04
C ASP A 397 15.27 -2.95 1.80
N VAL A 398 14.28 -2.33 2.44
CA VAL A 398 14.22 -0.87 2.54
C VAL A 398 15.14 -0.42 3.67
N PHE A 399 16.01 0.54 3.37
CA PHE A 399 16.84 1.22 4.36
C PHE A 399 16.47 2.69 4.44
N MET A 400 16.66 3.25 5.63
CA MET A 400 16.57 4.69 5.88
C MET A 400 17.85 5.15 6.57
N ALA A 401 18.35 6.33 6.19
CA ALA A 401 19.35 7.06 6.94
C ALA A 401 18.82 8.44 7.35
N GLN A 402 18.80 8.70 8.66
CA GLN A 402 18.60 10.06 9.17
C GLN A 402 19.92 10.83 9.10
N VAL A 403 19.91 11.95 8.39
CA VAL A 403 21.04 12.85 8.19
C VAL A 403 20.78 14.16 8.94
N VAL A 404 21.72 14.55 9.81
CA VAL A 404 21.60 15.77 10.61
C VAL A 404 22.84 16.65 10.43
N TYR A 405 22.69 17.72 9.66
CA TYR A 405 23.71 18.74 9.44
C TYR A 405 23.76 19.73 10.61
N PRO A 406 24.97 20.16 11.04
CA PRO A 406 25.11 21.25 11.99
C PRO A 406 24.60 22.57 11.39
N VAL A 407 23.70 23.24 12.12
CA VAL A 407 23.10 24.52 11.73
C VAL A 407 23.55 25.66 12.66
N ASP A 408 23.52 26.90 12.15
CA ASP A 408 23.74 28.11 12.93
C ASP A 408 22.47 28.58 13.66
N SER A 409 22.53 29.74 14.32
CA SER A 409 21.40 30.30 15.07
C SER A 409 20.19 30.69 14.19
N THR A 410 20.36 30.79 12.88
CA THR A 410 19.29 31.05 11.90
C THR A 410 18.69 29.76 11.34
N GLY A 411 19.28 28.60 11.66
CA GLY A 411 18.91 27.31 11.08
C GLY A 411 19.64 27.00 9.77
N ALA A 412 20.54 27.87 9.32
CA ALA A 412 21.31 27.65 8.09
C ALA A 412 22.40 26.60 8.31
N ILE A 413 22.56 25.68 7.35
CA ILE A 413 23.64 24.68 7.39
C ILE A 413 25.00 25.37 7.34
N THR A 414 25.89 24.97 8.25
CA THR A 414 27.21 25.59 8.45
C THR A 414 28.30 25.09 7.48
N GLY A 415 28.03 24.02 6.73
CA GLY A 415 29.01 23.34 5.89
C GLY A 415 29.83 22.25 6.61
N ALA A 416 29.67 22.10 7.92
CA ALA A 416 30.27 21.00 8.67
C ALA A 416 29.63 19.64 8.34
N ALA A 417 30.37 18.56 8.55
CA ALA A 417 29.90 17.21 8.28
C ALA A 417 28.66 16.84 9.14
N PRO A 418 27.65 16.15 8.57
CA PRO A 418 26.48 15.70 9.30
C PRO A 418 26.78 14.46 10.16
N SER A 419 25.90 14.18 11.12
CA SER A 419 25.75 12.82 11.66
C SER A 419 24.79 12.01 10.79
N VAL A 420 25.08 10.72 10.60
CA VAL A 420 24.27 9.78 9.82
C VAL A 420 23.89 8.59 10.69
N THR A 421 22.60 8.24 10.71
CA THR A 421 22.09 7.04 11.41
C THR A 421 21.30 6.19 10.42
N GLN A 422 21.87 5.08 9.96
CA GLN A 422 21.20 4.12 9.08
C GLN A 422 20.44 3.05 9.89
N VAL A 423 19.25 2.70 9.42
CA VAL A 423 18.42 1.60 9.93
C VAL A 423 17.79 0.82 8.78
N LYS A 424 17.52 -0.46 9.01
CA LYS A 424 16.65 -1.28 8.14
C LYS A 424 15.19 -1.00 8.54
N VAL A 425 14.34 -0.77 7.54
CA VAL A 425 12.93 -0.42 7.70
C VAL A 425 12.07 -1.68 7.65
N THR A 426 12.27 -2.52 6.64
CA THR A 426 11.48 -3.74 6.43
C THR A 426 11.73 -4.78 7.52
N PRO A 427 10.71 -5.56 7.95
CA PRO A 427 10.92 -6.65 8.90
C PRO A 427 11.66 -7.87 8.28
N HIS A 428 11.54 -8.04 6.96
CA HIS A 428 12.06 -9.14 6.13
C HIS A 428 12.50 -8.57 4.77
N PRO A 429 13.21 -9.33 3.92
CA PRO A 429 13.41 -8.93 2.54
C PRO A 429 12.06 -8.74 1.85
N MET A 430 11.87 -7.56 1.24
CA MET A 430 10.64 -7.21 0.53
C MET A 430 10.69 -7.57 -0.96
N HIS A 431 11.87 -7.92 -1.48
CA HIS A 431 12.05 -8.36 -2.87
C HIS A 431 13.21 -9.34 -2.98
N TYR A 432 13.11 -10.26 -3.92
CA TYR A 432 14.14 -11.23 -4.28
C TYR A 432 14.45 -11.15 -5.77
N HIS A 433 15.67 -11.57 -6.15
CA HIS A 433 16.17 -11.58 -7.52
C HIS A 433 16.51 -10.18 -8.07
N SER A 434 16.68 -10.08 -9.39
CA SER A 434 17.08 -8.84 -10.06
C SER A 434 16.02 -7.76 -10.02
N ILE A 435 16.45 -6.50 -10.07
CA ILE A 435 15.63 -5.31 -10.38
C ILE A 435 16.17 -4.72 -11.69
N CYS A 436 15.31 -4.63 -12.71
CA CYS A 436 15.66 -4.02 -13.97
C CYS A 436 15.56 -2.50 -13.89
N LEU A 437 16.66 -1.80 -14.19
CA LEU A 437 16.77 -0.34 -14.06
C LEU A 437 16.70 0.40 -15.42
N ALA A 438 16.23 -0.27 -16.47
CA ALA A 438 16.20 0.27 -17.84
C ALA A 438 14.90 1.01 -18.18
N GLY A 439 14.08 1.36 -17.18
CA GLY A 439 12.76 1.96 -17.40
C GLY A 439 11.86 1.03 -18.23
N THR A 440 11.08 1.61 -19.15
CA THR A 440 10.28 0.86 -20.14
C THR A 440 11.11 -0.04 -21.05
N GLY A 441 12.43 0.16 -21.16
CA GLY A 441 13.34 -0.75 -21.85
C GLY A 441 13.35 -2.17 -21.25
N CYS A 442 13.00 -2.32 -19.98
CA CYS A 442 12.86 -3.62 -19.31
C CYS A 442 11.84 -4.53 -19.99
N ILE A 443 10.81 -3.97 -20.64
CA ILE A 443 9.82 -4.74 -21.40
C ILE A 443 10.49 -5.47 -22.57
N GLN A 444 11.39 -4.78 -23.28
CA GLN A 444 12.10 -5.36 -24.43
C GLN A 444 13.10 -6.43 -24.00
N THR A 445 13.75 -6.25 -22.85
CA THR A 445 14.73 -7.19 -22.31
C THR A 445 14.11 -8.27 -21.43
N GLN A 446 12.80 -8.21 -21.17
CA GLN A 446 12.09 -9.06 -20.21
C GLN A 446 12.76 -9.06 -18.83
N GLY A 447 13.16 -7.87 -18.36
CA GLY A 447 13.78 -7.68 -17.05
C GLY A 447 12.76 -7.39 -15.97
N ASN A 448 13.03 -7.81 -14.73
CA ASN A 448 12.13 -7.65 -13.60
C ASN A 448 11.80 -6.20 -13.30
N ARG A 449 10.55 -5.82 -13.55
CA ARG A 449 10.04 -4.46 -13.39
C ARG A 449 8.91 -4.37 -12.35
N ASN A 450 8.83 -5.33 -11.43
CA ASN A 450 7.75 -5.35 -10.43
C ASN A 450 7.68 -4.11 -9.55
N LEU A 451 8.84 -3.58 -9.16
CA LEU A 451 8.95 -2.38 -8.33
C LEU A 451 8.89 -1.09 -9.17
N ALA A 452 8.83 -1.24 -10.48
CA ALA A 452 8.90 -0.17 -11.47
C ALA A 452 10.11 0.78 -11.20
N ASP A 453 9.97 2.10 -11.02
CA ASP A 453 11.07 3.09 -10.98
C ASP A 453 11.34 3.80 -9.63
N PHE A 454 10.40 3.90 -8.67
CA PHE A 454 10.63 4.60 -7.38
C PHE A 454 9.77 4.11 -6.21
N PHE A 455 10.01 4.67 -5.02
CA PHE A 455 9.16 4.60 -3.82
C PHE A 455 9.43 5.82 -2.95
N GLU A 456 8.54 6.14 -2.01
CA GLU A 456 8.58 7.43 -1.31
C GLU A 456 8.71 7.36 0.21
N VAL A 457 9.20 8.47 0.78
CA VAL A 457 9.12 8.78 2.21
C VAL A 457 8.51 10.16 2.44
N THR A 458 7.58 10.23 3.37
CA THR A 458 7.02 11.48 3.90
C THR A 458 7.17 11.53 5.42
N ILE A 459 6.67 12.60 6.05
CA ILE A 459 6.63 12.71 7.51
C ILE A 459 5.28 13.18 8.02
N ASP A 460 4.88 12.63 9.16
CA ASP A 460 3.68 13.08 9.86
C ASP A 460 3.92 14.38 10.66
N LYS A 461 2.86 14.88 11.32
CA LYS A 461 2.92 16.09 12.15
C LYS A 461 3.88 16.01 13.35
N THR A 462 4.32 14.82 13.74
CA THR A 462 5.30 14.59 14.81
C THR A 462 6.74 14.55 14.27
N GLY A 463 6.89 14.44 12.95
CA GLY A 463 8.16 14.24 12.26
C GLY A 463 8.55 12.77 12.15
N ALA A 464 7.62 11.84 12.38
CA ALA A 464 7.84 10.42 12.17
C ALA A 464 7.87 10.14 10.67
N ALA A 465 8.87 9.40 10.20
CA ALA A 465 8.92 8.93 8.81
C ALA A 465 7.74 7.97 8.51
N GLU A 466 7.12 8.15 7.36
CA GLU A 466 6.17 7.21 6.75
C GLU A 466 6.70 6.85 5.37
N ILE A 467 7.08 5.58 5.20
CA ILE A 467 7.77 5.08 4.02
C ILE A 467 6.84 4.09 3.32
N VAL A 468 6.47 4.38 2.07
CA VAL A 468 5.70 3.47 1.24
C VAL A 468 6.64 2.69 0.33
N TYR A 469 6.41 1.40 0.11
CA TYR A 469 7.21 0.55 -0.76
C TYR A 469 6.39 -0.64 -1.26
N ASP A 470 6.86 -1.28 -2.33
CA ASP A 470 6.25 -2.50 -2.83
C ASP A 470 6.86 -3.72 -2.16
N ASP A 471 6.03 -4.59 -1.58
CA ASP A 471 6.44 -5.91 -1.13
C ASP A 471 6.06 -6.97 -2.18
N THR A 472 7.08 -7.58 -2.76
CA THR A 472 6.99 -8.63 -3.79
C THR A 472 7.56 -9.96 -3.28
N SER A 473 7.84 -10.08 -1.99
CA SER A 473 8.45 -11.27 -1.38
C SER A 473 7.53 -12.49 -1.37
N ASN A 474 6.25 -12.32 -1.75
CA ASN A 474 5.19 -13.32 -1.71
C ASN A 474 5.22 -14.38 -2.83
N GLY A 475 6.11 -14.25 -3.82
CA GLY A 475 6.32 -15.25 -4.87
C GLY A 475 5.11 -15.55 -5.77
N LEU A 476 4.03 -14.75 -5.67
CA LEU A 476 2.82 -14.91 -6.47
C LEU A 476 3.12 -14.80 -7.97
N VAL A 477 2.51 -15.69 -8.75
CA VAL A 477 2.64 -15.76 -10.21
C VAL A 477 1.48 -16.59 -10.78
N GLN A 478 0.91 -16.18 -11.91
CA GLN A 478 -0.16 -16.93 -12.57
C GLN A 478 0.39 -18.24 -13.23
N PRO A 479 -0.06 -19.45 -12.82
CA PRO A 479 0.56 -20.74 -13.22
C PRO A 479 0.53 -21.12 -14.71
N THR A 480 -0.31 -20.46 -15.53
CA THR A 480 -0.53 -20.80 -16.95
C THR A 480 -0.03 -19.73 -17.93
N PHE A 481 0.45 -18.59 -17.43
CA PHE A 481 1.14 -17.60 -18.26
C PHE A 481 2.65 -17.88 -18.28
N THR A 482 3.02 -19.00 -18.91
CA THR A 482 4.41 -19.34 -19.25
C THR A 482 4.46 -19.78 -20.72
N PRO A 483 4.61 -18.84 -21.68
CA PRO A 483 4.78 -19.26 -23.07
C PRO A 483 6.03 -20.17 -23.17
N ALA A 484 5.80 -21.44 -23.52
CA ALA A 484 6.81 -22.45 -23.86
C ALA A 484 7.78 -22.94 -22.74
N ASN A 485 7.33 -23.05 -21.48
CA ASN A 485 8.10 -23.68 -20.39
C ASN A 485 9.46 -23.02 -20.07
N GLN A 486 9.66 -21.78 -20.51
CA GLN A 486 10.65 -20.88 -19.95
C GLN A 486 9.86 -19.93 -19.02
N GLN A 487 10.37 -19.65 -17.81
CA GLN A 487 9.92 -18.48 -17.07
C GLN A 487 10.20 -17.27 -17.98
N LEU A 488 9.20 -16.85 -18.75
CA LEU A 488 9.13 -15.51 -19.32
C LEU A 488 8.50 -14.54 -18.32
N VAL A 489 8.25 -15.02 -17.09
CA VAL A 489 8.01 -14.15 -15.94
C VAL A 489 9.31 -13.41 -15.72
N ASP A 490 9.34 -12.19 -16.24
CA ASP A 490 10.30 -11.17 -15.91
C ASP A 490 10.34 -10.94 -14.39
N HIS A 491 9.37 -11.41 -13.61
CA HIS A 491 9.25 -11.19 -12.17
C HIS A 491 8.60 -12.35 -11.41
N ALA A 492 8.75 -12.42 -10.09
CA ALA A 492 7.90 -13.22 -9.21
C ALA A 492 7.46 -12.34 -8.04
N GLY A 493 6.23 -12.56 -7.56
CA GLY A 493 5.61 -11.75 -6.52
C GLY A 493 4.67 -10.68 -7.06
N ALA A 494 3.53 -10.50 -6.41
CA ALA A 494 2.68 -9.33 -6.64
C ALA A 494 3.24 -8.16 -5.83
N PRO A 495 3.45 -6.95 -6.40
CA PRO A 495 3.92 -5.79 -5.66
C PRO A 495 2.80 -5.19 -4.80
N ILE A 496 2.78 -5.57 -3.52
CA ILE A 496 1.79 -5.07 -2.57
C ILE A 496 2.27 -3.74 -2.00
N VAL A 497 1.48 -2.69 -2.19
CA VAL A 497 1.76 -1.37 -1.64
C VAL A 497 1.70 -1.41 -0.12
N THR A 498 2.84 -1.18 0.50
CA THR A 498 3.10 -1.40 1.92
C THR A 498 3.67 -0.14 2.56
N ILE A 499 3.21 0.23 3.77
CA ILE A 499 3.59 1.47 4.46
C ILE A 499 4.17 1.16 5.84
N ALA A 500 5.41 1.59 6.10
CA ALA A 500 6.06 1.50 7.40
C ALA A 500 6.20 2.88 8.05
N ARG A 501 5.61 3.04 9.24
CA ARG A 501 5.72 4.27 10.04
C ARG A 501 6.79 4.13 11.12
N GLN A 502 7.60 5.17 11.32
CA GLN A 502 8.55 5.25 12.42
C GLN A 502 7.82 5.16 13.77
N ALA A 503 8.17 4.16 14.57
CA ALA A 503 7.55 3.85 15.85
C ALA A 503 8.31 4.44 17.05
N SER A 504 9.61 4.68 16.94
CA SER A 504 10.40 5.30 18.02
C SER A 504 11.67 5.98 17.50
N GLY A 505 12.39 6.65 18.41
CA GLY A 505 13.62 7.38 18.12
C GLY A 505 13.40 8.83 17.67
N PRO A 506 14.46 9.53 17.22
CA PRO A 506 14.37 10.92 16.77
C PRO A 506 13.60 11.03 15.44
N GLY A 507 12.56 11.87 15.40
CA GLY A 507 11.90 12.28 14.17
C GLY A 507 12.57 13.50 13.52
N LEU A 508 12.12 13.88 12.33
CA LEU A 508 12.70 14.97 11.55
C LEU A 508 12.55 16.36 12.16
N PHE A 509 11.64 16.56 13.10
CA PHE A 509 11.58 17.81 13.87
C PHE A 509 12.53 17.85 15.07
N GLY A 510 13.33 16.80 15.27
CA GLY A 510 14.35 16.68 16.32
C GLY A 510 13.82 16.25 17.70
N GLY A 511 12.50 16.10 17.84
CA GLY A 511 11.88 15.45 19.00
C GLY A 511 11.82 13.92 18.85
N GLY A 512 11.62 13.21 19.95
CA GLY A 512 11.33 11.78 19.90
C GLY A 512 9.91 11.52 19.37
N VAL A 513 9.75 10.47 18.58
CA VAL A 513 8.45 9.99 18.09
C VAL A 513 8.00 8.75 18.86
N SER A 514 6.69 8.48 18.83
CA SER A 514 6.11 7.30 19.45
C SER A 514 5.02 6.71 18.55
N GLY A 515 4.98 5.39 18.46
CA GLY A 515 3.98 4.64 17.72
C GLY A 515 3.99 3.16 18.11
N ALA A 516 3.08 2.39 17.52
CA ALA A 516 3.09 0.95 17.64
C ALA A 516 4.36 0.36 16.99
N GLY A 517 5.14 -0.43 17.72
CA GLY A 517 6.23 -1.22 17.14
C GLY A 517 5.73 -2.51 16.48
N ASN A 518 6.64 -3.21 15.79
CA ASN A 518 6.39 -4.46 15.06
C ASN A 518 6.39 -5.75 15.92
N ALA A 519 6.36 -5.61 17.24
CA ALA A 519 6.37 -6.76 18.15
C ALA A 519 5.08 -7.61 18.01
N PRO A 520 5.17 -8.95 18.08
CA PRO A 520 4.00 -9.81 17.97
C PRO A 520 2.91 -9.50 19.02
N ARG A 521 1.65 -9.55 18.60
CA ARG A 521 0.45 -9.32 19.41
C ARG A 521 -0.58 -10.43 19.19
N THR A 522 -1.56 -10.53 20.06
CA THR A 522 -2.62 -11.57 19.97
C THR A 522 -3.79 -11.19 19.09
N GLY A 523 -3.87 -9.92 18.66
CA GLY A 523 -4.97 -9.40 17.86
C GLY A 523 -4.84 -7.89 17.65
N LEU A 524 -5.75 -7.34 16.85
CA LEU A 524 -5.86 -5.92 16.54
C LEU A 524 -7.33 -5.50 16.55
N THR A 525 -7.60 -4.30 17.06
CA THR A 525 -8.93 -3.68 17.08
C THR A 525 -8.94 -2.58 16.04
N ASP A 526 -10.09 -2.41 15.41
CA ASP A 526 -10.34 -1.39 14.41
C ASP A 526 -11.15 -0.23 14.97
N ASN A 527 -11.16 0.90 14.25
CA ASN A 527 -12.20 1.89 14.42
C ASN A 527 -13.56 1.29 14.00
N THR A 528 -14.64 2.00 14.27
CA THR A 528 -15.97 1.50 13.95
C THR A 528 -16.77 2.61 13.31
N GLY A 529 -17.62 2.28 12.34
CA GLY A 529 -18.41 3.26 11.60
C GLY A 529 -17.76 3.77 10.31
N ASP A 530 -16.72 3.08 9.85
CA ASP A 530 -15.88 3.40 8.70
C ASP A 530 -16.03 2.47 7.49
N ALA A 531 -16.74 1.35 7.62
CA ALA A 531 -17.22 0.57 6.47
C ALA A 531 -18.27 1.33 5.63
N ARG A 532 -17.82 2.27 4.79
CA ARG A 532 -18.70 3.21 4.08
C ARG A 532 -18.97 2.78 2.66
N TYR A 533 -20.24 2.82 2.24
CA TYR A 533 -20.59 2.66 0.84
C TYR A 533 -21.62 3.71 0.35
N PRO A 534 -21.40 4.41 -0.78
CA PRO A 534 -20.19 4.40 -1.61
C PRO A 534 -18.94 4.75 -0.80
N LEU A 535 -17.79 4.22 -1.22
CA LEU A 535 -16.53 4.41 -0.49
C LEU A 535 -16.32 5.87 -0.11
N ILE A 536 -15.69 6.10 1.05
CA ILE A 536 -15.25 7.41 1.56
C ILE A 536 -16.42 8.31 2.04
N SER A 537 -17.53 8.39 1.32
CA SER A 537 -18.61 9.38 1.54
C SER A 537 -19.92 8.79 2.04
N GLY A 538 -20.14 7.49 1.86
CA GLY A 538 -21.37 6.81 2.19
C GLY A 538 -21.65 6.67 3.69
N PRO A 539 -22.88 6.25 4.05
CA PRO A 539 -23.17 5.78 5.40
C PRO A 539 -22.37 4.51 5.72
N ASN A 540 -22.20 4.24 7.02
CA ASN A 540 -21.67 2.97 7.49
C ASN A 540 -22.58 1.80 7.07
N VAL A 541 -21.97 0.66 6.75
CA VAL A 541 -22.59 -0.62 6.44
C VAL A 541 -22.23 -1.60 7.56
N PRO A 542 -23.06 -1.74 8.61
CA PRO A 542 -22.69 -2.51 9.80
C PRO A 542 -22.34 -3.98 9.57
N GLY A 543 -22.83 -4.59 8.48
CA GLY A 543 -22.45 -5.95 8.13
C GLY A 543 -21.06 -6.09 7.52
N LEU A 544 -20.40 -4.99 7.18
CA LEU A 544 -19.04 -4.94 6.65
C LEU A 544 -18.06 -4.22 7.60
N ASP A 545 -18.59 -3.56 8.64
CA ASP A 545 -17.87 -2.83 9.70
C ASP A 545 -17.15 -3.81 10.64
N LEU A 546 -15.85 -3.97 10.41
CA LEU A 546 -14.97 -4.81 11.21
C LEU A 546 -14.67 -4.13 12.55
N VAL A 547 -14.37 -4.92 13.57
CA VAL A 547 -14.17 -4.40 14.94
C VAL A 547 -12.90 -4.96 15.56
N ASN A 548 -12.61 -6.24 15.34
CA ASN A 548 -11.45 -6.90 15.92
C ASN A 548 -11.04 -8.12 15.11
N THR A 549 -9.75 -8.45 15.10
CA THR A 549 -9.23 -9.72 14.59
C THR A 549 -8.23 -10.33 15.56
N SER A 550 -8.22 -11.66 15.67
CA SER A 550 -7.27 -12.42 16.48
C SER A 550 -7.05 -13.84 15.93
N LEU A 551 -5.84 -14.37 16.13
CA LEU A 551 -5.46 -15.72 15.74
C LEU A 551 -5.02 -16.52 16.97
N SER A 552 -5.29 -17.82 17.00
CA SER A 552 -4.74 -18.76 18.00
C SER A 552 -4.55 -20.15 17.39
N LEU A 553 -3.65 -20.97 17.95
CA LEU A 553 -3.32 -22.28 17.40
C LEU A 553 -3.30 -23.35 18.48
N ALA A 554 -4.10 -24.40 18.28
CA ALA A 554 -4.18 -25.57 19.15
C ALA A 554 -4.55 -26.81 18.33
N GLY A 555 -3.97 -27.98 18.67
CA GLY A 555 -4.37 -29.26 18.05
C GLY A 555 -4.12 -29.38 16.54
N GLY A 556 -3.31 -28.51 15.94
CA GLY A 556 -3.14 -28.45 14.48
C GLY A 556 -4.19 -27.60 13.76
N ILE A 557 -5.03 -26.87 14.51
CA ILE A 557 -6.05 -25.96 13.99
C ILE A 557 -5.69 -24.52 14.35
N LEU A 558 -5.53 -23.70 13.30
CA LEU A 558 -5.40 -22.26 13.43
C LEU A 558 -6.81 -21.66 13.47
N THR A 559 -7.23 -21.19 14.64
CA THR A 559 -8.50 -20.49 14.81
C THR A 559 -8.31 -19.02 14.47
N VAL A 560 -8.99 -18.55 13.43
CA VAL A 560 -9.08 -17.15 13.03
C VAL A 560 -10.41 -16.60 13.51
N ARG A 561 -10.39 -15.53 14.31
CA ARG A 561 -11.58 -14.84 14.79
C ARG A 561 -11.61 -13.40 14.33
N THR A 562 -12.73 -13.02 13.73
CA THR A 562 -13.01 -11.65 13.31
C THR A 562 -14.33 -11.21 13.91
N GLN A 563 -14.36 -10.03 14.53
CA GLN A 563 -15.59 -9.41 15.01
C GLN A 563 -16.08 -8.39 14.00
N VAL A 564 -17.38 -8.43 13.73
CA VAL A 564 -18.07 -7.57 12.76
C VAL A 564 -19.32 -7.02 13.43
N ALA A 565 -19.67 -5.75 13.19
CA ALA A 565 -20.72 -5.07 13.95
C ALA A 565 -22.09 -5.76 13.85
N ASP A 566 -22.56 -6.18 12.68
CA ASP A 566 -23.83 -6.91 12.50
C ASP A 566 -23.85 -7.88 11.30
N LEU A 567 -23.50 -9.16 11.54
CA LEU A 567 -23.61 -10.25 10.54
C LEU A 567 -25.03 -10.85 10.44
N SER A 568 -25.99 -10.43 11.27
CA SER A 568 -27.31 -11.09 11.33
C SER A 568 -28.23 -10.80 10.14
N LYS A 569 -27.81 -9.91 9.22
CA LYS A 569 -28.63 -9.39 8.12
C LYS A 569 -27.88 -9.36 6.77
N PRO A 570 -27.40 -10.50 6.25
CA PRO A 570 -26.61 -10.54 5.02
C PRO A 570 -27.35 -10.01 3.79
N GLY A 571 -28.65 -10.30 3.65
CA GLY A 571 -29.47 -9.75 2.55
C GLY A 571 -29.52 -8.22 2.51
N PRO A 572 -29.91 -7.54 3.61
CA PRO A 572 -29.83 -6.08 3.72
C PRO A 572 -28.41 -5.50 3.53
N THR A 573 -27.37 -6.17 4.05
CA THR A 573 -25.97 -5.75 3.86
C THR A 573 -25.61 -5.78 2.38
N LEU A 574 -25.90 -6.86 1.66
CA LEU A 574 -25.66 -6.98 0.23
C LEU A 574 -26.45 -5.94 -0.57
N ALA A 575 -27.69 -5.65 -0.19
CA ALA A 575 -28.50 -4.62 -0.83
C ALA A 575 -27.96 -3.19 -0.64
N SER A 576 -27.10 -2.96 0.36
CA SER A 576 -26.45 -1.65 0.58
C SER A 576 -25.31 -1.38 -0.40
N VAL A 577 -24.78 -2.42 -1.06
CA VAL A 577 -23.74 -2.35 -2.09
C VAL A 577 -24.33 -2.85 -3.43
N PRO A 578 -24.95 -1.98 -4.24
CA PRO A 578 -25.66 -2.39 -5.45
C PRO A 578 -24.76 -3.16 -6.42
N GLY A 579 -25.26 -4.30 -6.88
CA GLY A 579 -24.54 -5.20 -7.78
C GLY A 579 -23.88 -6.38 -7.08
N ALA A 580 -23.61 -6.30 -5.78
CA ALA A 580 -22.93 -7.37 -5.05
C ALA A 580 -23.77 -8.66 -5.06
N LEU A 581 -23.11 -9.80 -5.21
CA LEU A 581 -23.68 -11.14 -5.11
C LEU A 581 -23.14 -11.89 -3.89
N ASN A 582 -21.91 -11.56 -3.47
CA ASN A 582 -21.21 -12.19 -2.36
C ASN A 582 -20.71 -11.12 -1.36
N LEU A 583 -20.72 -11.48 -0.08
CA LEU A 583 -20.03 -10.77 1.00
C LEU A 583 -18.91 -11.68 1.49
N GLN A 584 -17.67 -11.20 1.45
CA GLN A 584 -16.49 -11.98 1.81
C GLN A 584 -15.77 -11.31 2.98
N TYR A 585 -15.30 -12.12 3.92
CA TYR A 585 -14.54 -11.68 5.09
C TYR A 585 -13.23 -12.45 5.11
N VAL A 586 -12.13 -11.81 4.72
CA VAL A 586 -10.84 -12.46 4.51
C VAL A 586 -9.87 -11.97 5.56
N THR A 587 -9.18 -12.89 6.25
CA THR A 587 -8.00 -12.56 7.06
C THR A 587 -6.77 -13.15 6.39
N ARG A 588 -5.82 -12.31 5.97
CA ARG A 588 -4.57 -12.73 5.33
C ARG A 588 -3.37 -12.50 6.22
N TRP A 589 -2.32 -13.30 6.01
CA TRP A 589 -1.02 -13.14 6.66
C TRP A 589 0.08 -13.70 5.77
N GLN A 590 1.30 -13.21 5.98
CA GLN A 590 2.48 -13.77 5.34
C GLN A 590 3.17 -14.77 6.28
N LEU A 591 3.55 -15.93 5.74
CA LEU A 591 4.35 -16.94 6.41
C LEU A 591 5.51 -17.34 5.49
N GLY A 592 6.70 -16.81 5.77
CA GLY A 592 7.82 -16.91 4.83
C GLY A 592 7.54 -16.08 3.58
N ASP A 593 7.67 -16.71 2.40
CA ASP A 593 7.49 -16.06 1.11
C ASP A 593 6.10 -16.38 0.50
N THR A 594 5.10 -16.67 1.33
CA THR A 594 3.75 -17.03 0.87
C THR A 594 2.68 -16.32 1.70
N ILE A 595 1.71 -15.76 0.99
CA ILE A 595 0.50 -15.19 1.60
C ILE A 595 -0.52 -16.31 1.76
N TYR A 596 -0.95 -16.52 3.00
CA TYR A 596 -2.06 -17.40 3.33
C TYR A 596 -3.24 -16.57 3.78
N TYR A 597 -4.42 -17.17 3.72
CA TYR A 597 -5.64 -16.54 4.17
C TYR A 597 -6.62 -17.54 4.77
N ALA A 598 -7.57 -17.01 5.53
CA ALA A 598 -8.78 -17.68 5.99
C ALA A 598 -9.97 -16.78 5.67
N ALA A 599 -11.06 -17.35 5.18
CA ALA A 599 -12.19 -16.59 4.70
C ALA A 599 -13.53 -17.22 5.08
N MET A 600 -14.53 -16.35 5.21
CA MET A 600 -15.94 -16.71 5.14
C MET A 600 -16.59 -15.95 3.99
N GLU A 601 -17.43 -16.64 3.22
CA GLU A 601 -18.28 -16.01 2.20
C GLU A 601 -19.74 -16.34 2.47
N THR A 602 -20.63 -15.36 2.30
CA THR A 602 -22.08 -15.56 2.33
C THR A 602 -22.76 -14.77 1.21
N THR A 603 -23.94 -15.24 0.83
CA THR A 603 -24.85 -14.52 -0.07
C THR A 603 -26.07 -14.00 0.70
N ALA A 604 -27.07 -13.46 -0.03
CA ALA A 604 -28.34 -13.07 0.55
C ALA A 604 -29.12 -14.21 1.24
N SER A 605 -28.78 -15.48 0.97
CA SER A 605 -29.37 -16.63 1.67
C SER A 605 -28.94 -16.72 3.14
N GLY A 606 -27.82 -16.09 3.49
CA GLY A 606 -27.22 -16.18 4.83
C GLY A 606 -26.59 -17.53 5.15
N VAL A 607 -26.37 -18.39 4.16
CA VAL A 607 -25.66 -19.66 4.33
C VAL A 607 -24.17 -19.42 4.04
N PRO A 608 -23.29 -19.43 5.05
CA PRO A 608 -21.87 -19.18 4.86
C PRO A 608 -21.12 -20.44 4.39
N ILE A 609 -20.06 -20.22 3.63
CA ILE A 609 -18.98 -21.19 3.40
C ILE A 609 -17.70 -20.68 4.09
N TYR A 610 -16.84 -21.60 4.52
CA TYR A 610 -15.58 -21.31 5.19
C TYR A 610 -14.45 -21.99 4.44
N TYR A 611 -13.36 -21.27 4.23
CA TYR A 611 -12.25 -21.76 3.42
C TYR A 611 -10.93 -21.06 3.77
N ALA A 612 -9.83 -21.69 3.39
CA ALA A 612 -8.49 -21.17 3.59
C ALA A 612 -7.55 -21.68 2.50
N GLY A 613 -6.35 -21.09 2.43
CA GLY A 613 -5.32 -21.57 1.54
C GLY A 613 -4.22 -20.56 1.31
N ALA A 614 -3.39 -20.83 0.30
CA ALA A 614 -2.46 -19.84 -0.24
C ALA A 614 -3.19 -18.92 -1.22
N ALA A 615 -2.91 -17.62 -1.14
CA ALA A 615 -3.37 -16.66 -2.13
C ALA A 615 -2.83 -17.01 -3.51
N LYS A 616 -3.52 -16.54 -4.55
CA LYS A 616 -3.08 -16.64 -5.94
C LYS A 616 -3.07 -15.25 -6.56
N SER A 617 -2.57 -15.15 -7.79
CA SER A 617 -2.62 -13.92 -8.56
C SER A 617 -3.18 -14.15 -9.95
N VAL A 618 -3.81 -13.10 -10.48
CA VAL A 618 -4.15 -12.96 -11.90
C VAL A 618 -3.24 -11.87 -12.45
N ASP A 619 -2.22 -12.30 -13.19
CA ASP A 619 -1.14 -11.48 -13.71
C ASP A 619 -0.62 -11.98 -15.06
N LEU A 620 -0.14 -11.05 -15.89
CA LEU A 620 0.42 -11.37 -17.20
C LEU A 620 1.93 -11.09 -17.29
N CYS A 621 2.49 -10.05 -16.66
CA CYS A 621 3.93 -9.79 -16.61
C CYS A 621 4.21 -8.72 -15.54
N SER A 622 5.40 -8.09 -15.49
CA SER A 622 5.70 -7.09 -14.46
C SER A 622 4.77 -5.89 -14.54
N VAL A 623 4.63 -5.17 -13.43
CA VAL A 623 4.02 -3.82 -13.41
C VAL A 623 4.62 -2.96 -14.52
N SER A 624 3.76 -2.21 -15.21
CA SER A 624 4.02 -1.35 -16.38
C SER A 624 4.27 -2.05 -17.73
N ALA A 625 4.54 -3.36 -17.75
CA ALA A 625 4.75 -4.10 -18.99
C ALA A 625 3.44 -4.67 -19.57
N CYS A 626 2.61 -5.25 -18.73
CA CYS A 626 1.28 -5.75 -19.07
C CYS A 626 0.51 -6.07 -17.79
N SER A 627 -0.81 -6.09 -17.90
CA SER A 627 -1.76 -6.12 -16.80
C SER A 627 -2.68 -7.34 -16.97
N PRO A 628 -3.47 -7.75 -15.95
CA PRO A 628 -3.70 -7.15 -14.63
C PRO A 628 -2.64 -7.54 -13.59
N HIS A 629 -2.73 -7.00 -12.37
CA HIS A 629 -2.01 -7.49 -11.19
C HIS A 629 -2.97 -7.51 -10.00
N VAL A 630 -3.67 -8.64 -9.85
CA VAL A 630 -4.70 -8.80 -8.82
C VAL A 630 -4.38 -10.01 -7.97
N ILE A 631 -4.44 -9.85 -6.66
CA ILE A 631 -4.37 -10.93 -5.68
C ILE A 631 -5.77 -11.52 -5.51
N THR A 632 -5.84 -12.83 -5.39
CA THR A 632 -7.08 -13.57 -5.24
C THR A 632 -7.00 -14.51 -4.03
N TYR A 633 -8.14 -14.70 -3.39
CA TYR A 633 -8.35 -15.55 -2.22
C TYR A 633 -9.33 -16.67 -2.61
N PRO A 634 -8.85 -17.77 -3.24
CA PRO A 634 -9.73 -18.67 -3.99
C PRO A 634 -10.67 -19.50 -3.11
N GLU A 635 -11.94 -19.56 -3.47
CA GLU A 635 -12.93 -20.41 -2.83
C GLU A 635 -12.65 -21.92 -3.04
N PRO A 636 -13.34 -22.82 -2.31
CA PRO A 636 -13.32 -24.25 -2.61
C PRO A 636 -13.74 -24.52 -4.05
N GLY A 637 -12.98 -25.38 -4.75
CA GLY A 637 -13.19 -25.69 -6.16
C GLY A 637 -12.48 -24.75 -7.15
N THR A 638 -12.00 -23.58 -6.70
CA THR A 638 -11.18 -22.66 -7.51
C THR A 638 -9.74 -22.52 -6.99
N GLY A 639 -9.45 -23.06 -5.80
CA GLY A 639 -8.09 -23.23 -5.30
C GLY A 639 -7.94 -23.29 -3.79
N GLY A 640 -8.95 -22.86 -3.04
CA GLY A 640 -8.96 -22.95 -1.59
C GLY A 640 -9.34 -24.35 -1.11
N SER A 641 -8.95 -24.64 0.13
CA SER A 641 -9.40 -25.77 0.90
C SER A 641 -10.65 -25.38 1.70
N SER A 642 -11.60 -26.31 1.74
CA SER A 642 -12.78 -26.23 2.60
C SER A 642 -12.41 -26.34 4.07
N GLU A 643 -12.96 -25.44 4.87
CA GLU A 643 -12.74 -25.37 6.32
C GLU A 643 -14.06 -25.39 7.08
N THR A 644 -13.99 -25.48 8.41
CA THR A 644 -15.16 -25.35 9.28
C THR A 644 -15.19 -23.97 9.93
N GLY A 645 -16.38 -23.52 10.33
CA GLY A 645 -16.52 -22.21 10.96
C GLY A 645 -17.90 -21.93 11.52
N SER A 646 -18.04 -20.77 12.14
CA SER A 646 -19.30 -20.35 12.76
C SER A 646 -19.44 -18.84 12.80
N VAL A 647 -20.69 -18.37 12.74
CA VAL A 647 -21.07 -17.00 13.06
C VAL A 647 -21.93 -17.02 14.32
N SER A 648 -21.54 -16.22 15.32
CA SER A 648 -22.32 -16.04 16.55
C SER A 648 -22.62 -14.56 16.75
N CYS A 649 -23.90 -14.19 16.73
CA CYS A 649 -24.34 -12.82 16.98
C CYS A 649 -25.12 -12.70 18.30
N PRO A 650 -24.92 -11.62 19.06
CA PRO A 650 -25.79 -11.33 20.18
C PRO A 650 -27.20 -10.94 19.67
N VAL A 651 -28.20 -10.95 20.56
CA VAL A 651 -29.60 -10.61 20.23
C VAL A 651 -29.75 -9.21 19.60
N SER A 652 -28.84 -8.30 19.92
CA SER A 652 -28.78 -6.95 19.34
C SER A 652 -27.34 -6.64 18.94
N PRO A 653 -26.92 -7.04 17.74
CA PRO A 653 -25.59 -6.78 17.22
C PRO A 653 -25.34 -5.29 17.01
N SER A 654 -24.13 -4.85 17.34
CA SER A 654 -23.63 -3.50 17.07
C SER A 654 -22.10 -3.49 17.18
N ALA A 655 -21.44 -2.41 16.79
CA ALA A 655 -20.01 -2.21 17.03
C ALA A 655 -19.62 -2.40 18.52
N SER A 656 -20.48 -2.01 19.47
CA SER A 656 -20.23 -2.19 20.91
C SER A 656 -20.58 -3.58 21.47
N ASN A 657 -21.25 -4.41 20.67
CA ASN A 657 -21.69 -5.76 21.00
C ASN A 657 -21.69 -6.59 19.70
N PRO A 658 -20.51 -6.86 19.12
CA PRO A 658 -20.40 -7.33 17.74
C PRO A 658 -20.72 -8.82 17.60
N CYS A 659 -21.01 -9.23 16.38
CA CYS A 659 -20.97 -10.65 16.00
C CYS A 659 -19.53 -11.14 15.97
N THR A 660 -19.33 -12.43 16.22
CA THR A 660 -18.03 -13.11 16.10
C THR A 660 -18.10 -14.13 14.97
N LEU A 661 -17.29 -13.92 13.94
CA LEU A 661 -16.96 -14.88 12.90
C LEU A 661 -15.74 -15.69 13.36
N THR A 662 -15.83 -17.03 13.28
CA THR A 662 -14.70 -17.94 13.53
C THR A 662 -14.50 -18.85 12.32
N VAL A 663 -13.26 -18.92 11.82
CA VAL A 663 -12.81 -19.90 10.84
C VAL A 663 -11.79 -20.82 11.51
N GLN A 664 -11.96 -22.12 11.36
CA GLN A 664 -11.05 -23.14 11.88
C GLN A 664 -10.27 -23.72 10.73
N VAL A 665 -9.02 -23.27 10.62
CA VAL A 665 -8.15 -23.59 9.50
C VAL A 665 -7.27 -24.76 9.88
N LYS A 666 -7.27 -25.82 9.08
CA LYS A 666 -6.28 -26.87 9.22
C LYS A 666 -4.91 -26.26 8.99
N ALA A 667 -4.01 -26.39 9.95
CA ALA A 667 -2.68 -25.80 9.82
C ALA A 667 -1.98 -26.24 8.52
N ALA A 668 -2.22 -27.47 8.06
CA ALA A 668 -1.68 -27.99 6.80
C ALA A 668 -2.06 -27.15 5.57
N ASP A 669 -3.29 -26.60 5.52
CA ASP A 669 -3.77 -25.76 4.42
C ASP A 669 -3.22 -24.32 4.50
N ALA A 670 -2.66 -23.96 5.65
CA ALA A 670 -2.09 -22.65 5.98
C ALA A 670 -0.55 -22.63 6.08
N GLY A 671 0.15 -23.60 5.48
CA GLY A 671 1.62 -23.67 5.52
C GLY A 671 2.19 -24.30 6.79
N SER A 672 1.36 -25.02 7.56
CA SER A 672 1.69 -25.70 8.81
C SER A 672 2.31 -24.81 9.89
N PRO A 673 1.69 -23.65 10.24
CA PRO A 673 2.22 -22.79 11.28
C PRO A 673 2.27 -23.53 12.62
N THR A 674 3.22 -23.12 13.46
CA THR A 674 3.35 -23.52 14.85
C THR A 674 3.15 -22.29 15.74
N ASN A 675 3.01 -22.47 17.04
CA ASN A 675 2.93 -21.36 18.00
C ASN A 675 4.25 -20.57 18.08
N SER A 676 5.31 -21.08 17.45
CA SER A 676 6.58 -20.39 17.26
C SER A 676 6.73 -19.79 15.87
N SER A 677 5.82 -20.04 14.94
CA SER A 677 5.83 -19.37 13.62
C SER A 677 5.45 -17.91 13.80
N LEU A 678 6.14 -17.03 13.10
CA LEU A 678 5.74 -15.64 12.97
C LEU A 678 4.80 -15.55 11.78
N LEU A 679 3.57 -15.10 12.03
CA LEU A 679 2.61 -14.75 11.00
C LEU A 679 2.68 -13.23 10.90
N GLU A 680 3.19 -12.76 9.77
CA GLU A 680 3.50 -11.36 9.54
C GLU A 680 2.31 -10.65 8.89
N GLU A 681 2.17 -9.36 9.22
CA GLU A 681 1.21 -8.48 8.55
C GLU A 681 -0.19 -9.08 8.44
N VAL A 682 -0.69 -9.59 9.57
CA VAL A 682 -2.04 -10.08 9.67
C VAL A 682 -2.99 -8.91 9.48
N GLY A 683 -3.82 -8.99 8.44
CA GLY A 683 -4.87 -8.04 8.12
C GLY A 683 -6.20 -8.76 7.89
N ALA A 684 -7.31 -8.15 8.30
CA ALA A 684 -8.66 -8.65 8.04
C ALA A 684 -9.43 -7.65 7.19
N TYR A 685 -10.20 -8.10 6.22
CA TYR A 685 -10.85 -7.26 5.21
C TYR A 685 -12.27 -7.76 4.95
N SER A 686 -13.18 -6.83 4.69
CA SER A 686 -14.54 -7.13 4.25
C SER A 686 -14.73 -6.64 2.81
N PHE A 687 -15.16 -7.56 1.95
CA PHE A 687 -15.39 -7.29 0.55
C PHE A 687 -16.85 -7.49 0.17
N ALA A 688 -17.30 -6.69 -0.79
CA ALA A 688 -18.48 -6.97 -1.59
C ALA A 688 -18.04 -7.34 -3.00
N SER A 689 -18.60 -8.41 -3.59
CA SER A 689 -18.16 -8.89 -4.90
C SER A 689 -19.31 -9.36 -5.78
N GLN A 690 -19.14 -9.26 -7.11
CA GLN A 690 -20.02 -9.91 -8.09
C GLN A 690 -19.54 -11.29 -8.53
N VAL A 691 -18.27 -11.61 -8.27
CA VAL A 691 -17.59 -12.78 -8.79
C VAL A 691 -16.86 -13.51 -7.67
N LEU A 692 -16.66 -14.81 -7.84
CA LEU A 692 -15.78 -15.57 -6.96
C LEU A 692 -14.34 -15.13 -7.22
N SER A 693 -13.58 -14.86 -6.16
CA SER A 693 -12.19 -14.38 -6.22
C SER A 693 -11.30 -15.36 -6.98
N GLY A 694 -11.44 -16.67 -6.72
CA GLY A 694 -10.68 -17.69 -7.43
C GLY A 694 -11.13 -17.96 -8.88
N ALA A 695 -12.24 -17.38 -9.31
CA ALA A 695 -12.77 -17.51 -10.67
C ALA A 695 -12.48 -16.28 -11.55
N ILE A 696 -11.79 -15.27 -11.03
CA ILE A 696 -11.45 -14.06 -11.78
C ILE A 696 -10.57 -14.41 -12.98
N THR A 697 -10.97 -13.93 -14.15
CA THR A 697 -10.22 -14.08 -15.40
C THR A 697 -9.41 -12.83 -15.70
N ASN A 698 -8.37 -12.94 -16.54
CA ASN A 698 -7.58 -11.77 -16.96
C ASN A 698 -8.45 -10.62 -17.53
N PRO A 699 -9.46 -10.86 -18.41
CA PRO A 699 -10.34 -9.78 -18.86
C PRO A 699 -11.17 -9.11 -17.76
N GLN A 700 -11.58 -9.86 -16.74
CA GLN A 700 -12.32 -9.29 -15.60
C GLN A 700 -11.41 -8.43 -14.73
N ALA A 701 -10.21 -8.93 -14.41
CA ALA A 701 -9.22 -8.18 -13.64
C ALA A 701 -8.72 -6.95 -14.40
N GLU A 702 -8.49 -7.02 -15.72
CA GLU A 702 -8.19 -5.85 -16.57
C GLU A 702 -9.32 -4.80 -16.51
N ALA A 703 -10.58 -5.25 -16.46
CA ALA A 703 -11.74 -4.39 -16.34
C ALA A 703 -12.02 -3.90 -14.90
N ASP A 704 -11.15 -4.22 -13.93
CA ASP A 704 -11.38 -3.94 -12.50
C ASP A 704 -12.64 -4.58 -11.91
N ASN A 705 -13.12 -5.66 -12.53
CA ASN A 705 -14.21 -6.47 -11.98
C ASN A 705 -13.62 -7.49 -11.00
N VAL A 706 -13.29 -6.98 -9.82
CA VAL A 706 -12.69 -7.71 -8.69
C VAL A 706 -13.50 -7.38 -7.41
N PRO A 707 -13.32 -8.13 -6.31
CA PRO A 707 -13.93 -7.77 -5.03
C PRO A 707 -13.59 -6.32 -4.64
N LEU A 708 -14.58 -5.62 -4.10
CA LEU A 708 -14.40 -4.25 -3.63
C LEU A 708 -14.20 -4.28 -2.11
N GLU A 709 -13.01 -3.88 -1.65
CA GLU A 709 -12.73 -3.67 -0.24
C GLU A 709 -13.61 -2.54 0.30
N ILE A 710 -14.43 -2.85 1.31
CA ILE A 710 -15.30 -1.87 1.98
C ILE A 710 -14.70 -1.42 3.31
N ASP A 711 -14.02 -2.34 4.00
CA ASP A 711 -13.44 -2.10 5.32
C ASP A 711 -12.27 -3.05 5.61
N GLY A 712 -11.43 -2.68 6.57
CA GLY A 712 -10.23 -3.43 6.89
C GLY A 712 -9.80 -3.31 8.36
N ILE A 713 -8.89 -4.19 8.78
CA ILE A 713 -8.13 -4.06 10.03
C ILE A 713 -6.69 -4.37 9.66
N CYS A 714 -5.82 -3.36 9.66
CA CYS A 714 -4.43 -3.58 9.27
C CYS A 714 -3.43 -2.73 10.09
N CYS A 715 -2.28 -3.28 10.49
CA CYS A 715 -1.84 -4.67 10.45
C CYS A 715 -1.04 -5.01 11.72
N TYR A 716 -0.91 -6.30 12.03
CA TYR A 716 -0.12 -6.75 13.18
C TYR A 716 0.61 -8.06 12.92
N ASN A 717 1.75 -8.24 13.59
CA ASN A 717 2.45 -9.53 13.61
C ASN A 717 1.90 -10.38 14.75
N THR A 718 1.86 -11.69 14.59
CA THR A 718 1.48 -12.61 15.67
C THR A 718 2.35 -13.86 15.71
N ARG A 719 2.56 -14.36 16.92
CA ARG A 719 2.92 -15.77 17.14
C ARG A 719 1.68 -16.37 17.80
N PRO A 720 0.87 -17.15 17.07
CA PRO A 720 -0.47 -17.48 17.51
C PRO A 720 -0.39 -18.19 18.88
N PRO A 721 -1.01 -17.62 19.93
CA PRO A 721 -0.97 -18.21 21.25
C PRO A 721 -1.65 -19.58 21.25
N THR A 722 -1.23 -20.46 22.16
CA THR A 722 -2.02 -21.65 22.52
C THR A 722 -3.32 -21.18 23.15
N SER A 723 -4.44 -21.40 22.48
CA SER A 723 -5.76 -21.36 23.10
C SER A 723 -6.04 -22.70 23.80
N ALA A 724 -6.92 -22.69 24.81
CA ALA A 724 -7.59 -23.93 25.19
C ALA A 724 -8.42 -24.40 23.99
N PRO A 725 -8.52 -25.72 23.72
CA PRO A 725 -9.44 -26.22 22.71
C PRO A 725 -10.81 -25.55 22.91
N LEU A 726 -11.42 -25.10 21.81
CA LEU A 726 -12.81 -24.65 21.87
C LEU A 726 -13.62 -25.76 22.58
N PRO A 727 -14.58 -25.41 23.47
CA PRO A 727 -15.54 -26.39 23.95
C PRO A 727 -16.13 -27.10 22.73
N ILE A 728 -16.14 -28.44 22.76
CA ILE A 728 -16.84 -29.24 21.75
C ILE A 728 -18.27 -28.69 21.72
N HIS A 729 -18.72 -28.31 20.52
CA HIS A 729 -20.09 -27.91 20.27
C HIS A 729 -20.69 -29.02 19.42
N PRO A 730 -21.36 -30.01 20.05
CA PRO A 730 -21.94 -31.14 19.34
C PRO A 730 -22.94 -30.67 18.31
N ALA A 731 -22.88 -31.24 17.11
CA ALA A 731 -23.88 -31.04 16.08
C ALA A 731 -24.35 -32.37 15.50
N ASP A 732 -25.07 -33.10 16.36
CA ASP A 732 -25.58 -34.42 16.06
C ASP A 732 -27.07 -34.37 15.70
N GLY A 733 -27.43 -35.08 14.65
CA GLY A 733 -28.81 -35.28 14.27
C GLY A 733 -29.09 -36.76 14.01
N GLN A 734 -30.20 -37.25 14.55
CA GLN A 734 -30.69 -38.56 14.19
C GLN A 734 -32.20 -38.59 14.32
N GLY A 735 -32.90 -39.06 13.29
CA GLY A 735 -34.34 -39.13 13.38
C GLY A 735 -35.06 -39.52 12.12
N THR A 736 -36.37 -39.32 12.16
CA THR A 736 -37.27 -39.41 11.02
C THR A 736 -37.91 -38.06 10.80
N ALA A 737 -37.81 -37.52 9.60
CA ALA A 737 -38.50 -36.32 9.16
C ALA A 737 -39.66 -36.69 8.24
N ARG A 738 -40.73 -35.88 8.24
CA ARG A 738 -41.88 -36.03 7.34
C ARG A 738 -42.05 -34.78 6.49
N ASN A 739 -42.12 -34.96 5.17
CA ASN A 739 -42.35 -33.87 4.23
C ASN A 739 -43.85 -33.55 4.05
N GLN A 740 -44.16 -32.49 3.29
CA GLN A 740 -45.54 -32.02 3.07
C GLN A 740 -46.43 -33.03 2.32
N SER A 741 -45.85 -33.96 1.55
CA SER A 741 -46.58 -35.04 0.86
C SER A 741 -46.83 -36.26 1.76
N GLY A 742 -46.41 -36.21 3.02
CA GLY A 742 -46.61 -37.27 4.02
C GLY A 742 -45.60 -38.40 3.93
N GLN A 743 -44.53 -38.27 3.14
CA GLN A 743 -43.44 -39.23 3.09
C GLN A 743 -42.50 -39.04 4.27
N ASN A 744 -42.11 -40.16 4.89
CA ASN A 744 -41.10 -40.18 5.94
C ASN A 744 -39.72 -40.46 5.33
N ALA A 745 -38.67 -39.88 5.91
CA ALA A 745 -37.29 -40.21 5.63
C ALA A 745 -36.49 -40.26 6.93
N THR A 746 -35.57 -41.22 7.04
CA THR A 746 -34.64 -41.34 8.16
C THR A 746 -33.32 -40.69 7.82
N PHE A 747 -32.69 -40.02 8.78
CA PHE A 747 -31.39 -39.39 8.60
C PHE A 747 -30.50 -39.59 9.84
N SER A 748 -29.19 -39.48 9.63
CA SER A 748 -28.18 -39.34 10.68
C SER A 748 -27.08 -38.38 10.24
N SER A 749 -26.65 -37.52 11.14
CA SER A 749 -25.63 -36.47 11.00
C SER A 749 -24.77 -36.44 12.27
N ASP A 750 -23.50 -36.13 12.11
CA ASP A 750 -22.47 -36.07 13.16
C ASP A 750 -21.40 -35.07 12.70
N GLU A 751 -21.54 -33.81 13.12
CA GLU A 751 -20.71 -32.68 12.68
C GLU A 751 -20.28 -31.80 13.86
N ASP A 752 -19.15 -32.10 14.47
CA ASP A 752 -18.70 -31.33 15.62
C ASP A 752 -17.86 -30.11 15.22
N ARG A 753 -18.09 -28.97 15.90
CA ARG A 753 -17.31 -27.72 15.71
C ARG A 753 -15.81 -27.91 15.97
N ALA A 754 -15.33 -28.98 16.61
CA ALA A 754 -13.94 -29.11 17.06
C ALA A 754 -13.23 -30.43 16.67
N GLU A 755 -13.88 -31.33 15.92
CA GLU A 755 -13.32 -32.61 15.50
C GLU A 755 -13.33 -32.78 13.97
N ASP A 756 -12.33 -32.24 13.29
CA ASP A 756 -12.07 -32.46 11.87
C ASP A 756 -11.05 -33.59 11.65
N GLY A 757 -11.47 -34.81 11.99
CA GLY A 757 -10.70 -36.04 11.76
C GLY A 757 -11.53 -37.32 11.53
N GLN A 758 -12.86 -37.26 11.65
CA GLN A 758 -13.75 -38.39 11.32
C GLN A 758 -14.20 -38.30 9.85
N GLY A 759 -14.41 -39.45 9.22
CA GLY A 759 -14.94 -39.51 7.85
C GLY A 759 -16.42 -39.11 7.82
N PRO A 760 -16.98 -38.80 6.64
CA PRO A 760 -18.32 -38.26 6.55
C PRO A 760 -19.39 -39.21 7.06
N ALA A 761 -20.25 -38.70 7.96
CA ALA A 761 -21.27 -39.47 8.67
C ALA A 761 -22.71 -39.19 8.20
N GLU A 762 -22.90 -38.22 7.31
CA GLU A 762 -24.21 -37.83 6.80
C GLU A 762 -24.88 -38.94 5.98
N GLN A 763 -26.05 -39.39 6.44
CA GLN A 763 -26.84 -40.43 5.78
C GLN A 763 -28.32 -40.05 5.72
N PHE A 764 -28.97 -40.45 4.63
CA PHE A 764 -30.40 -40.25 4.43
C PHE A 764 -31.02 -41.44 3.69
N SER A 765 -32.20 -41.88 4.14
CA SER A 765 -32.99 -42.89 3.45
C SER A 765 -34.47 -42.50 3.43
N GLY A 766 -35.02 -42.30 2.23
CA GLY A 766 -36.38 -41.82 2.08
C GLY A 766 -36.82 -41.70 0.62
N GLY A 767 -38.10 -41.96 0.33
CA GLY A 767 -38.66 -41.76 -1.00
C GLY A 767 -38.04 -42.60 -2.13
N GLY A 768 -37.32 -43.68 -1.82
CA GLY A 768 -36.58 -44.48 -2.80
C GLY A 768 -35.10 -44.08 -2.98
N HIS A 769 -34.65 -43.07 -2.24
CA HIS A 769 -33.27 -42.59 -2.21
C HIS A 769 -32.55 -43.14 -0.97
N ASN A 770 -31.26 -43.43 -1.13
CA ASN A 770 -30.38 -43.90 -0.07
C ASN A 770 -29.03 -43.20 -0.26
N PHE A 771 -28.92 -42.05 0.39
CA PHE A 771 -27.78 -41.15 0.31
C PHE A 771 -26.81 -41.41 1.46
N ALA A 772 -25.52 -41.36 1.15
CA ALA A 772 -24.44 -41.33 2.12
C ALA A 772 -23.34 -40.36 1.63
N ALA A 773 -22.87 -39.49 2.51
CA ALA A 773 -21.77 -38.59 2.21
C ALA A 773 -20.44 -39.34 2.08
N THR A 774 -19.55 -38.81 1.24
CA THR A 774 -18.22 -39.33 0.95
C THR A 774 -17.12 -38.28 1.12
N SER A 775 -17.47 -36.99 1.10
CA SER A 775 -16.65 -35.86 1.54
C SER A 775 -17.52 -34.73 2.07
N PHE A 776 -16.93 -33.87 2.90
CA PHE A 776 -17.48 -32.57 3.27
C PHE A 776 -16.75 -31.47 2.51
N ASP A 777 -17.52 -30.60 1.89
CA ASP A 777 -17.04 -29.41 1.18
C ASP A 777 -17.27 -28.14 2.01
N ALA A 778 -18.21 -28.12 2.96
CA ALA A 778 -18.31 -27.08 3.99
C ALA A 778 -19.24 -27.52 5.12
N VAL A 779 -18.97 -27.06 6.34
CA VAL A 779 -19.90 -27.14 7.48
C VAL A 779 -20.04 -25.75 8.08
N GLY A 780 -21.27 -25.26 8.16
CA GLY A 780 -21.58 -23.96 8.71
C GLY A 780 -22.61 -24.02 9.84
N PHE A 781 -22.23 -23.42 10.97
CA PHE A 781 -23.11 -23.27 12.13
C PHE A 781 -23.60 -21.83 12.25
N ASP A 782 -24.92 -21.68 12.39
CA ASP A 782 -25.58 -20.44 12.80
C ASP A 782 -26.31 -20.70 14.12
N ASP A 783 -25.66 -20.33 15.23
CA ASP A 783 -26.19 -20.52 16.58
C ASP A 783 -27.40 -19.61 16.86
N VAL A 784 -27.61 -18.58 16.03
CA VAL A 784 -28.72 -17.62 16.16
C VAL A 784 -29.98 -18.16 15.51
N ALA A 785 -29.84 -18.65 14.28
CA ALA A 785 -30.91 -19.37 13.60
C ALA A 785 -31.13 -20.76 14.21
N GLY A 786 -30.14 -21.30 14.93
CA GLY A 786 -30.12 -22.68 15.41
C GLY A 786 -30.05 -23.65 14.24
N THR A 787 -29.23 -23.35 13.23
CA THR A 787 -29.10 -24.16 12.02
C THR A 787 -27.68 -24.63 11.78
N MET A 788 -27.56 -25.83 11.21
CA MET A 788 -26.34 -26.36 10.62
C MET A 788 -26.57 -26.57 9.13
N THR A 789 -25.58 -26.20 8.31
CA THR A 789 -25.56 -26.50 6.89
C THR A 789 -24.32 -27.28 6.54
N VAL A 790 -24.49 -28.39 5.82
CA VAL A 790 -23.40 -29.24 5.34
C VAL A 790 -23.50 -29.32 3.83
N THR A 791 -22.41 -29.04 3.13
CA THR A 791 -22.27 -29.31 1.69
C THR A 791 -21.17 -30.32 1.45
N GLY A 792 -21.26 -31.07 0.36
CA GLY A 792 -20.28 -32.11 0.09
C GLY A 792 -20.55 -32.93 -1.16
N SER A 793 -19.76 -33.99 -1.32
CA SER A 793 -19.99 -35.05 -2.29
C SER A 793 -20.39 -36.35 -1.60
N GLY A 794 -21.32 -37.10 -2.18
CA GLY A 794 -21.80 -38.37 -1.67
C GLY A 794 -22.22 -39.33 -2.77
N THR A 795 -22.88 -40.41 -2.37
CA THR A 795 -23.55 -41.32 -3.30
C THR A 795 -25.02 -41.45 -2.93
N ASP A 796 -25.91 -41.33 -3.91
CA ASP A 796 -27.31 -41.75 -3.78
C ASP A 796 -27.53 -43.04 -4.57
N ASN A 797 -28.00 -44.09 -3.90
CA ASN A 797 -28.19 -45.42 -4.49
C ASN A 797 -26.92 -45.95 -5.22
N GLY A 798 -25.73 -45.53 -4.76
CA GLY A 798 -24.43 -45.90 -5.33
C GLY A 798 -23.96 -45.04 -6.51
N LEU A 799 -24.69 -44.00 -6.90
CA LEU A 799 -24.30 -43.03 -7.93
C LEU A 799 -23.75 -41.74 -7.31
N PRO A 800 -22.66 -41.16 -7.81
CA PRO A 800 -22.10 -39.91 -7.27
C PRO A 800 -23.06 -38.72 -7.42
N VAL A 801 -23.18 -37.94 -6.35
CA VAL A 801 -23.99 -36.70 -6.28
C VAL A 801 -23.28 -35.66 -5.42
N ALA A 802 -23.44 -34.38 -5.74
CA ALA A 802 -23.19 -33.30 -4.78
C ALA A 802 -24.44 -33.08 -3.92
N TYR A 803 -24.27 -32.64 -2.68
CA TYR A 803 -25.37 -32.48 -1.74
C TYR A 803 -25.32 -31.19 -0.93
N THR A 804 -26.48 -30.79 -0.43
CA THR A 804 -26.64 -29.77 0.60
C THR A 804 -27.65 -30.27 1.63
N ILE A 805 -27.22 -30.35 2.88
CA ILE A 805 -28.05 -30.67 4.04
C ILE A 805 -28.22 -29.39 4.85
N VAL A 806 -29.46 -29.10 5.27
CA VAL A 806 -29.73 -28.04 6.24
C VAL A 806 -30.57 -28.63 7.38
N GLU A 807 -30.03 -28.51 8.58
CA GLU A 807 -30.65 -28.93 9.83
C GLU A 807 -31.01 -27.71 10.69
N LEU A 808 -32.17 -27.76 11.34
CA LEU A 808 -32.62 -26.74 12.29
C LEU A 808 -32.91 -27.41 13.63
N GLN A 809 -32.25 -26.95 14.69
CA GLN A 809 -32.48 -27.40 16.06
C GLN A 809 -33.89 -27.03 16.52
N GLY A 810 -34.64 -28.04 16.95
CA GLY A 810 -36.01 -27.89 17.42
C GLY A 810 -36.13 -27.46 18.88
N GLY A 811 -35.62 -26.27 19.25
CA GLY A 811 -35.67 -25.78 20.64
C GLY A 811 -37.08 -25.79 21.27
N ALA A 812 -37.85 -24.70 21.12
CA ALA A 812 -39.29 -24.68 21.46
C ALA A 812 -40.20 -25.01 20.24
N LEU A 813 -39.58 -25.26 19.09
CA LEU A 813 -40.20 -25.58 17.79
C LEU A 813 -39.89 -27.03 17.40
N VAL A 814 -40.56 -27.55 16.38
CA VAL A 814 -40.20 -28.87 15.81
C VAL A 814 -39.01 -28.67 14.88
N GLY A 815 -37.90 -29.37 15.12
CA GLY A 815 -36.72 -29.27 14.27
C GLY A 815 -36.99 -29.74 12.84
N THR A 816 -36.19 -29.27 11.88
CA THR A 816 -36.36 -29.61 10.46
C THR A 816 -35.10 -30.17 9.87
N TYR A 817 -35.27 -31.07 8.92
CA TYR A 817 -34.19 -31.63 8.11
C TYR A 817 -34.52 -31.42 6.63
N SER A 818 -33.52 -30.99 5.87
CA SER A 818 -33.61 -30.92 4.42
C SER A 818 -32.35 -31.45 3.75
N LEU A 819 -32.54 -32.08 2.59
CA LEU A 819 -31.50 -32.61 1.72
C LEU A 819 -31.83 -32.21 0.28
N VAL A 820 -30.84 -31.68 -0.42
CA VAL A 820 -30.90 -31.41 -1.86
C VAL A 820 -29.72 -32.11 -2.53
N LEU A 821 -29.98 -32.85 -3.61
CA LEU A 821 -28.97 -33.57 -4.38
C LEU A 821 -28.86 -33.00 -5.79
N SER A 822 -27.66 -33.08 -6.38
CA SER A 822 -27.38 -32.59 -7.73
C SER A 822 -28.10 -33.34 -8.85
N ASP A 823 -28.66 -34.52 -8.58
CA ASP A 823 -29.47 -35.30 -9.53
C ASP A 823 -30.93 -34.82 -9.64
N GLY A 824 -31.28 -33.76 -8.90
CA GLY A 824 -32.60 -33.16 -8.88
C GLY A 824 -33.51 -33.67 -7.76
N TYR A 825 -33.05 -34.62 -6.93
CA TYR A 825 -33.80 -35.03 -5.74
C TYR A 825 -33.76 -33.94 -4.65
N SER A 826 -34.89 -33.73 -3.99
CA SER A 826 -34.97 -32.88 -2.80
C SER A 826 -35.96 -33.44 -1.79
N PHE A 827 -35.60 -33.30 -0.52
CA PHE A 827 -36.43 -33.62 0.61
C PHE A 827 -36.38 -32.47 1.62
N ALA A 828 -37.53 -32.04 2.13
CA ALA A 828 -37.61 -31.09 3.23
C ALA A 828 -38.77 -31.50 4.14
N GLY A 829 -38.48 -31.71 5.41
CA GLY A 829 -39.46 -32.24 6.36
C GLY A 829 -39.24 -31.79 7.80
N THR A 830 -40.31 -31.91 8.58
CA THR A 830 -40.28 -31.66 10.03
C THR A 830 -40.03 -32.97 10.76
N LEU A 831 -39.23 -32.94 11.84
CA LEU A 831 -38.97 -34.10 12.68
C LEU A 831 -40.27 -34.67 13.26
N VAL A 832 -40.48 -35.97 13.08
CA VAL A 832 -41.57 -36.73 13.71
C VAL A 832 -41.07 -37.68 14.80
N SER A 833 -39.76 -37.97 14.83
CA SER A 833 -39.06 -38.70 15.89
C SER A 833 -37.56 -38.43 15.82
N GLY A 834 -36.84 -38.52 16.94
CA GLY A 834 -35.41 -38.24 17.00
C GLY A 834 -35.12 -36.80 17.46
N SER A 835 -33.89 -36.35 17.29
CA SER A 835 -33.43 -35.02 17.69
C SER A 835 -32.34 -34.50 16.77
N ILE A 836 -32.26 -33.18 16.67
CA ILE A 836 -31.11 -32.44 16.17
C ILE A 836 -30.63 -31.63 17.36
N GLN A 837 -29.36 -31.76 17.75
CA GLN A 837 -28.72 -30.97 18.80
C GLN A 837 -27.64 -30.11 18.16
N LEU A 838 -27.74 -28.79 18.30
CA LEU A 838 -26.74 -27.83 17.82
C LEU A 838 -26.43 -26.90 19.00
N SER A 839 -25.62 -27.33 19.98
CA SER A 839 -25.36 -26.51 21.19
C SER A 839 -24.08 -26.79 21.93
#